data_AF-A0AAU9I9W1-F1
#
_entry.id   AF-A0AAU9I9W1-F1
#
_cell.length_a   1.000
_cell.length_b   1.000
_cell.length_c   1.000
_cell.angle_alpha   90.00
_cell.angle_beta   90.00
_cell.angle_gamma   90.00
#
_symmetry.space_group_name_H-M   'P 1'
#
loop_
_entity.id
_entity.type
_entity.pdbx_description
1 polymer ?
#
loop_
_entity_poly.entity_id
_entity_poly.type
_entity_poly.pdbx_seq_one_letter_code
_entity_poly.pdbx_strand_id
1 'polypeptide(L)'
;MQHLWWIFILVVEVLSSTKCGKYNCVAGKEETCIRHSKKSGFDVYDLSTCSKEEYCPTDPKKNQKCQAYEPAPNFNYPGELCTYNSDCISGLCEGSTCQGTAVNYPCINPWECNPGLYCDLVENLCLPQLPTGKKCLYHDMCVNSAVCMSSVCTQIFSAPINTTFNDVEVDPSGFNMACETGFAYEKAGIYICTQPPVSNGPLPITCQPDSKCISKDGKYAKNCTCGYNSRGDAFCPLFEGDEYVQTMIQDWIILSTLNDNCNSYNRWSYQCFALLPFTAQQAYYNWASNYTLYFENYWPLIQGNQNNVCIQSIYTSLYWNLVSNSKGISQRCPVYYCTPPNKEWEKDQCIVYAKETNAYAVQEALFINPCSDDKVCEPTRFTNSTCQIYNATLKYPGDFCKSGHECTSGHCKSLSCQGLPANSKCVYVYDCNPGLYCDPSTQTCQAQIEPGKNCSDEYQCQNNYACNLGICTLYYSLPLGAEVDQVDYYGYSSVCNSGFATIPQGEQSYQCAVAPISSQTITPCLPGGVCYDSTNNYQKDCACGYSEYGYSYCPPFEGDSYLQNAISSWKSLAQAKVNCNTFSRKSVNCYMKYSDYLDNFYDYILNFTYYQQYPLLQFNPDCVKSIYTSEYWTLLERKHVDSSAYIAFASLLFAFILTN
;
A
#
# COMPACT_ATOMS: atom_id res chain seq x y z
N MET A 1 37.17 -46.58 64.41
CA MET A 1 36.83 -46.90 63.00
C MET A 1 35.32 -47.04 62.92
N GLN A 2 34.62 -45.91 62.88
CA GLN A 2 33.97 -45.33 61.68
C GLN A 2 32.74 -46.11 61.22
N HIS A 3 31.58 -45.69 61.74
CA HIS A 3 30.27 -45.97 61.17
C HIS A 3 30.00 -44.95 60.06
N LEU A 4 29.79 -45.42 58.83
CA LEU A 4 29.41 -44.60 57.68
C LEU A 4 27.95 -44.86 57.34
N TRP A 5 27.13 -43.82 57.56
CA TRP A 5 25.76 -43.71 57.10
C TRP A 5 25.74 -43.54 55.57
N TRP A 6 24.96 -44.34 54.87
CA TRP A 6 24.64 -44.10 53.46
C TRP A 6 23.35 -43.27 53.38
N ILE A 7 23.51 -42.00 52.99
CA ILE A 7 22.41 -41.10 52.60
C ILE A 7 22.08 -41.39 51.13
N PHE A 8 20.88 -41.89 50.86
CA PHE A 8 20.31 -41.91 49.51
C PHE A 8 19.89 -40.48 49.15
N ILE A 9 20.65 -39.82 48.28
CA ILE A 9 20.26 -38.55 47.65
C ILE A 9 19.32 -38.91 46.49
N LEU A 10 18.03 -38.67 46.68
CA LEU A 10 17.04 -38.58 45.61
C LEU A 10 17.37 -37.34 44.77
N VAL A 11 18.00 -37.55 43.61
CA VAL A 11 18.12 -36.53 42.57
C VAL A 11 16.72 -36.38 41.94
N VAL A 12 15.96 -35.41 42.42
CA VAL A 12 14.76 -34.93 41.72
C VAL A 12 15.28 -34.19 40.48
N GLU A 13 15.18 -34.81 39.31
CA GLU A 13 15.31 -34.10 38.05
C GLU A 13 14.18 -33.06 38.00
N VAL A 14 14.52 -31.80 38.28
CA VAL A 14 13.61 -30.68 38.05
C VAL A 14 13.44 -30.56 36.55
N LEU A 15 12.34 -31.14 36.04
CA LEU A 15 11.85 -30.88 34.69
C LEU A 15 11.75 -29.36 34.51
N SER A 16 12.71 -28.80 33.78
CA SER A 16 12.69 -27.40 33.37
C SER A 16 11.49 -27.21 32.45
N SER A 17 10.35 -26.76 32.99
CA SER A 17 9.19 -26.39 32.18
C SER A 17 9.62 -25.33 31.17
N THR A 18 9.59 -25.67 29.88
CA THR A 18 9.88 -24.74 28.80
C THR A 18 8.85 -23.61 28.87
N LYS A 19 9.30 -22.36 28.87
CA LYS A 19 8.42 -21.19 28.97
C LYS A 19 8.29 -20.55 27.60
N CYS A 20 7.08 -20.14 27.22
CA CYS A 20 6.88 -19.43 25.96
C CYS A 20 7.56 -18.06 25.97
N GLY A 21 7.98 -17.63 24.79
CA GLY A 21 8.47 -16.28 24.57
C GLY A 21 7.38 -15.22 24.81
N LYS A 22 7.79 -14.04 25.24
CA LYS A 22 6.91 -12.86 25.38
C LYS A 22 7.18 -11.87 24.27
N TYR A 23 6.14 -11.38 23.62
CA TYR A 23 6.23 -10.50 22.45
C TYR A 23 5.59 -9.14 22.75
N ASN A 24 6.36 -8.06 22.66
CA ASN A 24 5.91 -6.70 22.97
C ASN A 24 6.15 -5.79 21.77
N CYS A 25 5.17 -4.95 21.39
CA CYS A 25 5.48 -3.83 20.50
C CYS A 25 6.18 -2.74 21.27
N VAL A 26 7.23 -2.17 20.66
CA VAL A 26 7.88 -0.95 21.12
C VAL A 26 7.74 0.14 20.07
N ALA A 27 7.55 1.38 20.51
CA ALA A 27 7.49 2.53 19.60
C ALA A 27 8.91 2.93 19.20
N GLY A 28 9.27 2.79 17.93
CA GLY A 28 10.57 3.25 17.41
C GLY A 28 10.85 2.84 15.96
N LYS A 29 11.48 3.75 15.20
CA LYS A 29 12.18 3.45 13.93
C LYS A 29 13.61 3.05 14.29
N GLU A 30 13.84 1.78 14.58
CA GLU A 30 15.21 1.22 14.68
C GLU A 30 15.47 0.37 13.42
N GLU A 31 16.72 0.33 12.94
CA GLU A 31 17.17 -0.68 11.95
C GLU A 31 16.96 -2.12 12.45
N THR A 32 16.75 -2.30 13.76
CA THR A 32 16.48 -3.58 14.41
C THR A 32 14.97 -3.72 14.59
N CYS A 33 14.38 -4.78 14.02
CA CYS A 33 12.94 -5.06 14.08
C CYS A 33 12.54 -6.11 15.11
N ILE A 34 13.48 -7.00 15.47
CA ILE A 34 13.32 -7.91 16.62
C ILE A 34 14.52 -7.71 17.53
N ARG A 35 14.26 -7.33 18.78
CA ARG A 35 15.26 -7.34 19.85
C ARG A 35 14.97 -8.52 20.78
N HIS A 36 15.83 -9.53 20.75
CA HIS A 36 15.73 -10.69 21.62
C HIS A 36 16.55 -10.46 22.89
N SER A 37 15.95 -10.80 24.03
CA SER A 37 16.63 -10.83 25.32
C SER A 37 16.10 -11.96 26.19
N LYS A 38 16.90 -12.40 27.16
CA LYS A 38 16.47 -13.38 28.16
C LYS A 38 16.27 -12.67 29.50
N LYS A 39 15.03 -12.54 29.96
CA LYS A 39 14.68 -11.87 31.23
C LYS A 39 13.92 -12.82 32.14
N SER A 40 14.41 -13.02 33.37
CA SER A 40 13.77 -13.87 34.38
C SER A 40 13.43 -15.30 33.90
N GLY A 41 14.28 -15.86 33.03
CA GLY A 41 14.10 -17.19 32.45
C GLY A 41 13.12 -17.29 31.28
N PHE A 42 12.56 -16.17 30.80
CA PHE A 42 11.75 -16.10 29.57
C PHE A 42 12.58 -15.51 28.43
N ASP A 43 12.34 -16.00 27.22
CA ASP A 43 12.69 -15.27 26.00
C ASP A 43 11.72 -14.08 25.85
N VAL A 44 12.25 -12.89 25.61
CA VAL A 44 11.49 -11.64 25.40
C VAL A 44 11.89 -11.06 24.06
N TYR A 45 10.90 -10.76 23.24
CA TYR A 45 11.01 -10.20 21.90
C TYR A 45 10.33 -8.83 21.90
N ASP A 46 11.14 -7.77 21.88
CA ASP A 46 10.66 -6.40 21.71
C ASP A 46 10.69 -6.10 20.21
N LEU A 47 9.53 -5.79 19.65
CA LEU A 47 9.27 -5.73 18.22
C LEU A 47 9.00 -4.30 17.77
N SER A 48 9.62 -3.93 16.66
CA SER A 48 9.40 -2.68 15.93
C SER A 48 9.15 -3.02 14.47
N THR A 49 8.22 -2.29 13.85
CA THR A 49 7.93 -2.45 12.42
C THR A 49 9.13 -1.97 11.60
N CYS A 50 9.46 -2.70 10.54
CA CYS A 50 10.47 -2.26 9.58
C CYS A 50 10.00 -1.07 8.75
N SER A 51 10.97 -0.41 8.10
CA SER A 51 10.68 0.50 7.00
C SER A 51 9.97 -0.26 5.89
N LYS A 52 9.20 0.47 5.08
CA LYS A 52 8.26 -0.10 4.12
C LYS A 52 8.92 -1.10 3.15
N GLU A 53 10.11 -0.77 2.66
CA GLU A 53 10.95 -1.53 1.70
C GLU A 53 11.70 -2.72 2.31
N GLU A 54 11.51 -2.97 3.60
CA GLU A 54 12.25 -3.96 4.34
C GLU A 54 11.30 -4.92 5.05
N TYR A 55 11.62 -6.20 5.03
CA TYR A 55 10.99 -7.18 5.90
C TYR A 55 11.85 -7.44 7.14
N CYS A 56 11.19 -7.91 8.19
CA CYS A 56 11.91 -8.41 9.35
C CYS A 56 12.12 -9.92 9.20
N PRO A 57 13.34 -10.41 8.92
CA PRO A 57 13.62 -11.84 8.90
C PRO A 57 13.37 -12.43 10.29
N THR A 58 12.80 -13.62 10.35
CA THR A 58 12.49 -14.30 11.62
C THR A 58 13.50 -15.42 11.88
N ASP A 59 14.53 -15.17 12.70
CA ASP A 59 15.36 -16.24 13.28
C ASP A 59 15.07 -16.33 14.79
N PRO A 60 14.66 -17.50 15.29
CA PRO A 60 14.44 -17.71 16.71
C PRO A 60 15.68 -17.32 17.55
N LYS A 61 15.44 -16.56 18.63
CA LYS A 61 16.44 -16.23 19.66
C LYS A 61 17.62 -15.37 19.17
N LYS A 62 17.41 -14.54 18.15
CA LYS A 62 18.39 -13.55 17.69
C LYS A 62 17.76 -12.17 17.51
N ASN A 63 18.61 -11.15 17.58
CA ASN A 63 18.24 -9.82 17.13
C ASN A 63 18.16 -9.82 15.60
N GLN A 64 17.16 -9.15 15.06
CA GLN A 64 16.93 -9.07 13.62
C GLN A 64 16.93 -7.63 13.18
N LYS A 65 17.60 -7.40 12.06
CA LYS A 65 17.56 -6.13 11.36
C LYS A 65 16.61 -6.23 10.18
N CYS A 66 15.99 -5.10 9.86
CA CYS A 66 15.24 -4.96 8.63
C CYS A 66 16.14 -5.26 7.44
N GLN A 67 15.62 -6.03 6.48
CA GLN A 67 16.31 -6.39 5.25
C GLN A 67 15.44 -6.02 4.06
N ALA A 68 16.04 -5.48 3.01
CA ALA A 68 15.34 -5.23 1.76
C ALA A 68 14.71 -6.52 1.23
N TYR A 69 13.50 -6.43 0.68
CA TYR A 69 12.87 -7.55 0.00
C TYR A 69 13.71 -7.98 -1.21
N GLU A 70 14.19 -9.23 -1.22
CA GLU A 70 14.64 -9.85 -2.46
C GLU A 70 13.43 -10.48 -3.15
N PRO A 71 13.09 -10.11 -4.39
CA PRO A 71 12.00 -10.76 -5.10
C PRO A 71 12.39 -12.22 -5.36
N ALA A 72 11.82 -13.14 -4.58
CA ALA A 72 11.83 -14.54 -4.96
C ALA A 72 11.11 -14.65 -6.32
N PRO A 73 11.68 -15.34 -7.31
CA PRO A 73 10.97 -15.62 -8.55
C PRO A 73 9.85 -16.61 -8.24
N ASN A 74 8.67 -16.08 -7.89
CA ASN A 74 7.45 -16.86 -7.86
C ASN A 74 6.92 -16.90 -9.29
N PHE A 75 7.12 -18.03 -9.96
CA PHE A 75 6.50 -18.29 -11.25
C PHE A 75 5.06 -18.75 -11.05
N ASN A 76 4.17 -18.23 -11.87
CA ASN A 76 2.76 -18.59 -11.93
C ASN A 76 2.57 -19.82 -12.84
N TYR A 77 1.64 -20.69 -12.45
CA TYR A 77 1.31 -21.93 -13.13
C TYR A 77 0.29 -21.72 -14.25
N PRO A 78 0.15 -22.66 -15.21
CA PRO A 78 -0.89 -22.58 -16.23
C PRO A 78 -2.30 -22.31 -15.66
N GLY A 79 -3.05 -21.37 -16.25
CA GLY A 79 -4.35 -20.92 -15.74
C GLY A 79 -4.29 -19.79 -14.70
N GLU A 80 -3.12 -19.44 -14.20
CA GLU A 80 -2.94 -18.34 -13.25
C GLU A 80 -2.70 -16.99 -13.95
N LEU A 81 -2.97 -15.89 -13.24
CA LEU A 81 -2.79 -14.51 -13.75
C LEU A 81 -1.33 -14.27 -14.19
N CYS A 82 -1.15 -13.59 -15.31
CA CYS A 82 0.15 -13.06 -15.72
C CYS A 82 0.02 -11.74 -16.46
N THR A 83 1.11 -10.97 -16.47
CA THR A 83 1.26 -9.82 -17.35
C THR A 83 2.30 -10.11 -18.44
N TYR A 84 3.36 -10.84 -18.10
CA TYR A 84 4.48 -11.17 -18.99
C TYR A 84 4.75 -12.66 -19.03
N ASN A 85 5.40 -13.10 -20.11
CA ASN A 85 5.92 -14.45 -20.25
C ASN A 85 6.82 -14.88 -19.08
N SER A 86 7.63 -13.95 -18.55
CA SER A 86 8.51 -14.19 -17.41
C SER A 86 7.79 -14.49 -16.10
N ASP A 87 6.51 -14.11 -16.00
CA ASP A 87 5.70 -14.38 -14.81
C ASP A 87 5.28 -15.86 -14.78
N CYS A 88 5.28 -16.53 -15.94
CA CYS A 88 4.80 -17.90 -16.09
C CYS A 88 5.94 -18.91 -16.03
N ILE A 89 5.72 -20.02 -15.32
CA ILE A 89 6.69 -21.13 -15.27
C ILE A 89 6.94 -21.75 -16.66
N SER A 90 5.96 -21.65 -17.55
CA SER A 90 6.04 -22.07 -18.94
C SER A 90 6.76 -21.09 -19.86
N GLY A 91 6.98 -19.84 -19.42
CA GLY A 91 7.46 -18.76 -20.27
C GLY A 91 6.41 -18.22 -21.25
N LEU A 92 5.11 -18.51 -21.08
CA LEU A 92 4.06 -18.07 -22.00
C LEU A 92 2.86 -17.49 -21.25
N CYS A 93 2.59 -16.21 -21.50
CA CYS A 93 1.44 -15.46 -21.02
C CYS A 93 0.55 -15.04 -22.20
N GLU A 94 -0.70 -15.49 -22.22
CA GLU A 94 -1.66 -15.15 -23.27
C GLU A 94 -3.00 -14.75 -22.64
N GLY A 95 -3.56 -13.61 -23.05
CA GLY A 95 -4.83 -13.13 -22.51
C GLY A 95 -4.82 -12.93 -20.98
N SER A 96 -3.70 -12.47 -20.43
CA SER A 96 -3.44 -12.32 -18.98
C SER A 96 -3.47 -13.63 -18.18
N THR A 97 -3.30 -14.77 -18.84
CA THR A 97 -3.29 -16.09 -18.20
C THR A 97 -2.08 -16.89 -18.66
N CYS A 98 -1.38 -17.52 -17.72
CA CYS A 98 -0.26 -18.39 -18.04
C CYS A 98 -0.75 -19.60 -18.82
N GLN A 99 -0.06 -19.92 -19.90
CA GLN A 99 -0.39 -21.06 -20.75
C GLN A 99 0.52 -22.23 -20.43
N GLY A 100 -0.04 -23.43 -20.41
CA GLY A 100 0.66 -24.69 -20.26
C GLY A 100 0.65 -25.53 -21.54
N THR A 101 1.07 -26.77 -21.40
CA THR A 101 1.09 -27.75 -22.48
C THR A 101 -0.33 -28.22 -22.82
N ALA A 102 -0.62 -28.34 -24.11
CA ALA A 102 -1.91 -28.79 -24.64
C ALA A 102 -2.12 -30.31 -24.53
N VAL A 103 -3.36 -30.77 -24.75
CA VAL A 103 -3.71 -32.20 -24.69
C VAL A 103 -2.89 -33.04 -25.67
N ASN A 104 -2.42 -34.22 -25.23
CA ASN A 104 -1.57 -35.16 -25.96
C ASN A 104 -0.17 -34.61 -26.34
N TYR A 105 0.28 -33.52 -25.72
CA TYR A 105 1.67 -33.06 -25.85
C TYR A 105 2.54 -33.52 -24.68
N PRO A 106 3.87 -33.62 -24.88
CA PRO A 106 4.79 -34.10 -23.85
C PRO A 106 4.81 -33.23 -22.61
N CYS A 107 4.85 -33.86 -21.44
CA CYS A 107 5.08 -33.20 -20.15
C CYS A 107 6.01 -34.05 -19.28
N ILE A 108 6.74 -33.40 -18.38
CA ILE A 108 7.65 -34.07 -17.43
C ILE A 108 7.16 -33.91 -15.99
N ASN A 109 6.53 -32.77 -15.70
CA ASN A 109 6.05 -32.45 -14.36
C ASN A 109 4.54 -32.25 -14.31
N PRO A 110 3.89 -32.56 -13.16
CA PRO A 110 2.45 -32.36 -12.93
C PRO A 110 1.91 -30.97 -13.26
N TRP A 111 2.75 -29.95 -13.09
CA TRP A 111 2.37 -28.55 -13.19
C TRP A 111 2.46 -27.96 -14.61
N GLU A 112 2.94 -28.71 -15.61
CA GLU A 112 3.18 -28.19 -16.96
C GLU A 112 1.90 -28.05 -17.81
N CYS A 113 0.86 -28.83 -17.51
CA CYS A 113 -0.32 -28.92 -18.36
C CYS A 113 -1.32 -27.77 -18.16
N ASN A 114 -2.08 -27.45 -19.21
CA ASN A 114 -3.18 -26.50 -19.13
C ASN A 114 -4.28 -26.93 -18.13
N PRO A 115 -5.09 -25.99 -17.60
CA PRO A 115 -6.27 -26.30 -16.80
C PRO A 115 -7.19 -27.34 -17.46
N GLY A 116 -7.79 -28.21 -16.64
CA GLY A 116 -8.57 -29.37 -17.10
C GLY A 116 -7.73 -30.57 -17.54
N LEU A 117 -6.40 -30.47 -17.52
CA LEU A 117 -5.47 -31.54 -17.84
C LEU A 117 -4.57 -31.90 -16.63
N TYR A 118 -3.96 -33.08 -16.69
CA TYR A 118 -2.90 -33.52 -15.78
C TYR A 118 -1.75 -34.13 -16.57
N CYS A 119 -0.54 -34.15 -16.02
CA CYS A 119 0.59 -34.84 -16.63
C CYS A 119 0.58 -36.32 -16.24
N ASP A 120 0.32 -37.21 -17.20
CA ASP A 120 0.51 -38.64 -16.97
C ASP A 120 2.01 -38.95 -16.99
N LEU A 121 2.60 -39.25 -15.84
CA LEU A 121 4.04 -39.49 -15.71
C LEU A 121 4.49 -40.85 -16.28
N VAL A 122 3.56 -41.73 -16.65
CA VAL A 122 3.86 -43.01 -17.31
C VAL A 122 3.94 -42.81 -18.82
N GLU A 123 2.97 -42.12 -19.39
CA GLU A 123 2.92 -41.79 -20.82
C GLU A 123 3.75 -40.55 -21.18
N ASN A 124 4.09 -39.72 -20.20
CA ASN A 124 4.70 -38.39 -20.33
C ASN A 124 3.88 -37.46 -21.23
N LEU A 125 2.55 -37.48 -21.09
CA LEU A 125 1.63 -36.68 -21.90
C LEU A 125 0.62 -35.93 -21.02
N CYS A 126 0.23 -34.73 -21.45
CA CYS A 126 -0.90 -34.02 -20.85
C CYS A 126 -2.22 -34.66 -21.27
N LEU A 127 -2.96 -35.25 -20.33
CA LEU A 127 -4.23 -35.92 -20.56
C LEU A 127 -5.38 -35.22 -19.83
N PRO A 128 -6.65 -35.36 -20.30
CA PRO A 128 -7.80 -34.78 -19.60
C PRO A 128 -7.95 -35.34 -18.19
N GLN A 129 -8.25 -34.47 -17.22
CA GLN A 129 -8.53 -34.89 -15.85
C GLN A 129 -9.66 -35.91 -15.78
N LEU A 130 -9.52 -36.84 -14.85
CA LEU A 130 -10.38 -37.97 -14.67
C LEU A 130 -11.62 -37.59 -13.85
N PRO A 131 -12.84 -37.84 -14.36
CA PRO A 131 -14.06 -37.59 -13.61
C PRO A 131 -14.20 -38.56 -12.42
N THR A 132 -15.05 -38.19 -11.47
CA THR A 132 -15.40 -39.02 -10.31
C THR A 132 -15.78 -40.46 -10.71
N GLY A 133 -15.28 -41.45 -9.97
CA GLY A 133 -15.48 -42.88 -10.21
C GLY A 133 -14.44 -43.54 -11.14
N LYS A 134 -13.54 -42.76 -11.77
CA LYS A 134 -12.44 -43.31 -12.58
C LYS A 134 -11.23 -43.71 -11.73
N LYS A 135 -10.44 -44.64 -12.24
CA LYS A 135 -9.21 -45.09 -11.57
C LYS A 135 -8.12 -44.03 -11.66
N CYS A 136 -7.47 -43.76 -10.55
CA CYS A 136 -6.39 -42.77 -10.44
C CYS A 136 -5.23 -43.34 -9.63
N LEU A 137 -4.10 -42.65 -9.70
CA LEU A 137 -2.90 -42.93 -8.90
C LEU A 137 -2.61 -41.78 -7.93
N TYR A 138 -2.85 -40.54 -8.36
CA TYR A 138 -2.57 -39.32 -7.61
C TYR A 138 -3.75 -38.35 -7.70
N HIS A 139 -3.83 -37.39 -6.78
CA HIS A 139 -4.93 -36.44 -6.69
C HIS A 139 -5.04 -35.50 -7.91
N ASP A 140 -3.92 -35.11 -8.50
CA ASP A 140 -3.85 -34.20 -9.66
C ASP A 140 -4.52 -34.79 -10.92
N MET A 141 -4.52 -36.11 -11.07
CA MET A 141 -5.22 -36.83 -12.13
C MET A 141 -6.72 -36.59 -12.12
N CYS A 142 -7.33 -36.38 -10.95
CA CYS A 142 -8.77 -36.19 -10.82
C CYS A 142 -9.16 -34.73 -11.11
N VAL A 143 -10.38 -34.54 -11.63
CA VAL A 143 -10.98 -33.21 -11.81
C VAL A 143 -10.86 -32.35 -10.54
N ASN A 144 -10.85 -31.03 -10.69
CA ASN A 144 -10.53 -30.10 -9.60
C ASN A 144 -11.46 -30.17 -8.37
N SER A 145 -12.62 -30.82 -8.53
CA SER A 145 -13.60 -31.12 -7.49
C SER A 145 -13.48 -32.52 -6.86
N ALA A 146 -12.45 -33.30 -7.19
CA ALA A 146 -12.22 -34.65 -6.68
C ALA A 146 -10.76 -34.89 -6.27
N VAL A 147 -10.56 -35.86 -5.37
CA VAL A 147 -9.27 -36.39 -4.94
C VAL A 147 -9.18 -37.89 -5.20
N CYS A 148 -7.96 -38.42 -5.34
CA CYS A 148 -7.76 -39.85 -5.53
C CYS A 148 -7.82 -40.57 -4.18
N MET A 149 -8.86 -41.37 -3.93
CA MET A 149 -9.01 -42.16 -2.71
C MET A 149 -9.10 -43.64 -3.07
N SER A 150 -8.19 -44.47 -2.52
CA SER A 150 -8.09 -45.91 -2.86
C SER A 150 -8.10 -46.18 -4.36
N SER A 151 -7.29 -45.40 -5.10
CA SER A 151 -7.15 -45.47 -6.55
C SER A 151 -8.44 -45.16 -7.34
N VAL A 152 -9.39 -44.43 -6.75
CA VAL A 152 -10.60 -43.95 -7.42
C VAL A 152 -10.82 -42.46 -7.17
N CYS A 153 -11.07 -41.69 -8.23
CA CYS A 153 -11.42 -40.28 -8.11
C CYS A 153 -12.73 -40.16 -7.34
N THR A 154 -12.66 -39.53 -6.17
CA THR A 154 -13.76 -39.35 -5.23
C THR A 154 -13.99 -37.86 -5.05
N GLN A 155 -15.23 -37.42 -5.21
CA GLN A 155 -15.60 -36.02 -4.98
C GLN A 155 -15.11 -35.58 -3.58
N ILE A 156 -14.53 -34.39 -3.49
CA ILE A 156 -14.07 -33.89 -2.19
C ILE A 156 -15.23 -33.82 -1.19
N PHE A 157 -14.94 -34.16 0.05
CA PHE A 157 -15.86 -34.16 1.19
C PHE A 157 -17.19 -34.88 0.89
N SER A 158 -17.12 -36.07 0.29
CA SER A 158 -18.31 -36.83 -0.12
C SER A 158 -18.37 -38.27 0.39
N ALA A 159 -17.25 -38.84 0.84
CA ALA A 159 -17.22 -40.21 1.32
C ALA A 159 -17.90 -40.29 2.70
N PRO A 160 -18.94 -41.13 2.86
CA PRO A 160 -19.73 -41.17 4.09
C PRO A 160 -18.94 -41.77 5.25
N ILE A 161 -19.37 -41.47 6.48
CA ILE A 161 -18.85 -42.11 7.69
C ILE A 161 -18.90 -43.65 7.58
N ASN A 162 -17.86 -44.31 8.08
CA ASN A 162 -17.55 -45.74 7.97
C ASN A 162 -17.03 -46.19 6.60
N THR A 163 -16.82 -45.28 5.64
CA THR A 163 -16.05 -45.62 4.42
C THR A 163 -14.63 -46.01 4.82
N THR A 164 -14.23 -47.22 4.44
CA THR A 164 -12.89 -47.76 4.68
C THR A 164 -12.03 -47.62 3.43
N PHE A 165 -10.79 -47.20 3.58
CA PHE A 165 -9.88 -47.03 2.47
C PHE A 165 -8.43 -47.26 2.89
N ASN A 166 -7.61 -47.68 1.94
CA ASN A 166 -6.18 -47.88 2.12
C ASN A 166 -5.49 -46.81 1.29
N ASP A 167 -5.11 -45.71 1.93
CA ASP A 167 -4.49 -44.57 1.28
C ASP A 167 -3.24 -44.16 2.04
N VAL A 168 -2.24 -43.69 1.29
CA VAL A 168 -0.92 -43.33 1.82
C VAL A 168 -0.87 -41.83 2.18
N GLU A 169 -1.84 -41.04 1.71
CA GLU A 169 -1.84 -39.57 1.79
C GLU A 169 -2.85 -39.00 2.81
N VAL A 170 -3.10 -39.70 3.92
CA VAL A 170 -3.85 -39.10 5.04
C VAL A 170 -2.90 -38.21 5.84
N ASP A 171 -3.33 -36.97 6.10
CA ASP A 171 -2.55 -36.04 6.91
C ASP A 171 -2.31 -36.63 8.32
N PRO A 172 -1.13 -36.44 8.95
CA PRO A 172 -0.86 -36.97 10.28
C PRO A 172 -1.85 -36.55 11.37
N SER A 173 -2.58 -35.45 11.16
CA SER A 173 -3.69 -35.02 12.03
C SER A 173 -4.95 -35.88 11.90
N GLY A 174 -5.06 -36.68 10.84
CA GLY A 174 -6.25 -37.42 10.45
C GLY A 174 -7.16 -36.64 9.47
N PHE A 175 -6.76 -35.43 9.06
CA PHE A 175 -7.50 -34.69 8.04
C PHE A 175 -7.47 -35.44 6.70
N ASN A 176 -8.62 -35.55 6.04
CA ASN A 176 -8.74 -36.20 4.75
C ASN A 176 -9.82 -35.51 3.89
N MET A 177 -9.43 -35.10 2.68
CA MET A 177 -10.31 -34.36 1.77
C MET A 177 -11.40 -35.20 1.10
N ALA A 178 -11.37 -36.54 1.20
CA ALA A 178 -12.42 -37.38 0.62
C ALA A 178 -13.59 -37.58 1.58
N CYS A 179 -13.34 -37.70 2.89
CA CYS A 179 -14.37 -37.90 3.91
C CYS A 179 -15.30 -36.70 4.04
N GLU A 180 -16.61 -36.93 4.13
CA GLU A 180 -17.64 -35.87 4.25
C GLU A 180 -17.45 -34.96 5.47
N THR A 181 -16.80 -35.47 6.50
CA THR A 181 -16.47 -34.74 7.74
C THR A 181 -15.09 -34.07 7.73
N GLY A 182 -14.29 -34.32 6.68
CA GLY A 182 -12.89 -33.94 6.61
C GLY A 182 -11.94 -34.77 7.48
N PHE A 183 -12.40 -35.88 8.08
CA PHE A 183 -11.61 -36.64 9.05
C PHE A 183 -11.69 -38.16 8.87
N ALA A 184 -10.51 -38.79 8.94
CA ALA A 184 -10.35 -40.24 8.95
C ALA A 184 -9.45 -40.68 10.10
N TYR A 185 -9.80 -41.83 10.70
CA TYR A 185 -9.01 -42.46 11.75
C TYR A 185 -8.35 -43.73 11.22
N GLU A 186 -7.07 -43.92 11.53
CA GLU A 186 -6.32 -45.12 11.16
C GLU A 186 -6.53 -46.26 12.17
N LYS A 187 -6.91 -47.43 11.67
CA LYS A 187 -7.00 -48.67 12.45
C LYS A 187 -6.29 -49.81 11.72
N ALA A 188 -5.09 -50.14 12.19
CA ALA A 188 -4.28 -51.24 11.66
C ALA A 188 -4.01 -51.12 10.14
N GLY A 189 -3.59 -49.93 9.68
CA GLY A 189 -3.28 -49.67 8.28
C GLY A 189 -4.49 -49.44 7.37
N ILE A 190 -5.71 -49.41 7.92
CA ILE A 190 -6.95 -49.08 7.20
C ILE A 190 -7.49 -47.77 7.79
N TYR A 191 -7.77 -46.79 6.93
CA TYR A 191 -8.40 -45.55 7.33
C TYR A 191 -9.91 -45.66 7.24
N ILE A 192 -10.61 -45.02 8.19
CA ILE A 192 -12.06 -45.05 8.29
C ILE A 192 -12.56 -43.61 8.43
N CYS A 193 -13.37 -43.14 7.49
CA CYS A 193 -14.06 -41.85 7.64
C CYS A 193 -14.92 -41.87 8.90
N THR A 194 -14.77 -40.87 9.78
CA THR A 194 -15.44 -40.85 11.08
C THR A 194 -15.77 -39.42 11.52
N GLN A 195 -16.46 -39.30 12.65
CA GLN A 195 -16.72 -38.01 13.27
C GLN A 195 -15.40 -37.35 13.70
N PRO A 196 -15.19 -36.06 13.37
CA PRO A 196 -13.96 -35.38 13.67
C PRO A 196 -13.90 -35.05 15.18
N PRO A 197 -12.72 -35.10 15.81
CA PRO A 197 -12.58 -34.65 17.18
C PRO A 197 -12.85 -33.15 17.29
N VAL A 198 -13.36 -32.73 18.45
CA VAL A 198 -13.61 -31.31 18.78
C VAL A 198 -12.82 -30.93 20.03
N SER A 199 -12.47 -29.66 20.14
CA SER A 199 -11.81 -29.09 21.31
C SER A 199 -12.60 -29.34 22.60
N ASN A 200 -11.89 -29.67 23.69
CA ASN A 200 -12.47 -29.96 25.00
C ASN A 200 -12.78 -28.67 25.80
N GLY A 201 -13.59 -27.78 25.23
CA GLY A 201 -13.96 -26.52 25.85
C GLY A 201 -14.21 -25.40 24.83
N PRO A 202 -14.65 -24.22 25.29
CA PRO A 202 -14.78 -23.06 24.42
C PRO A 202 -13.40 -22.58 23.98
N LEU A 203 -13.28 -22.22 22.71
CA LEU A 203 -12.08 -21.64 22.12
C LEU A 203 -11.98 -20.13 22.47
N PRO A 204 -10.76 -19.59 22.68
CA PRO A 204 -9.47 -20.27 22.72
C PRO A 204 -9.22 -21.00 24.06
N ILE A 205 -8.56 -22.17 24.01
CA ILE A 205 -8.18 -22.94 25.20
C ILE A 205 -6.70 -22.69 25.51
N THR A 206 -6.40 -22.16 26.69
CA THR A 206 -5.01 -22.02 27.19
C THR A 206 -4.48 -23.35 27.71
N CYS A 207 -3.20 -23.63 27.48
CA CYS A 207 -2.56 -24.86 27.93
C CYS A 207 -1.14 -24.60 28.46
N GLN A 208 -0.54 -25.59 29.12
CA GLN A 208 0.86 -25.49 29.54
C GLN A 208 1.77 -25.79 28.34
N PRO A 209 2.88 -25.05 28.15
CA PRO A 209 3.84 -25.38 27.09
C PRO A 209 4.28 -26.85 27.17
N ASP A 210 4.46 -27.48 26.02
CA ASP A 210 4.77 -28.92 25.86
C ASP A 210 3.72 -29.91 26.38
N SER A 211 2.59 -29.43 26.92
CA SER A 211 1.45 -30.29 27.25
C SER A 211 0.66 -30.70 26.01
N LYS A 212 -0.21 -31.70 26.19
CA LYS A 212 -1.14 -32.16 25.16
C LYS A 212 -2.52 -31.54 25.41
N CYS A 213 -3.07 -30.95 24.36
CA CYS A 213 -4.47 -30.58 24.27
C CYS A 213 -5.26 -31.82 23.88
N ILE A 214 -6.19 -32.25 24.73
CA ILE A 214 -6.98 -33.46 24.53
C ILE A 214 -8.35 -33.08 23.96
N SER A 215 -8.81 -33.81 22.96
CA SER A 215 -10.15 -33.66 22.38
C SER A 215 -11.24 -33.96 23.42
N LYS A 216 -12.46 -33.48 23.17
CA LYS A 216 -13.61 -33.63 24.06
C LYS A 216 -13.96 -35.10 24.36
N ASP A 217 -13.70 -36.00 23.42
CA ASP A 217 -13.93 -37.44 23.58
C ASP A 217 -12.77 -38.18 24.26
N GLY A 218 -11.69 -37.48 24.59
CA GLY A 218 -10.53 -38.02 25.29
C GLY A 218 -9.58 -38.86 24.41
N LYS A 219 -9.83 -38.97 23.10
CA LYS A 219 -9.12 -39.92 22.23
C LYS A 219 -7.97 -39.32 21.43
N TYR A 220 -8.08 -38.04 21.09
CA TYR A 220 -7.14 -37.36 20.20
C TYR A 220 -6.39 -36.27 20.97
N ALA A 221 -5.15 -36.02 20.57
CA ALA A 221 -4.29 -35.08 21.26
C ALA A 221 -3.42 -34.29 20.30
N LYS A 222 -3.40 -32.96 20.45
CA LYS A 222 -2.49 -32.05 19.72
C LYS A 222 -1.52 -31.40 20.70
N ASN A 223 -0.34 -31.00 20.22
CA ASN A 223 0.64 -30.31 21.07
C ASN A 223 0.18 -28.89 21.36
N CYS A 224 0.29 -28.47 22.62
CA CYS A 224 0.12 -27.08 23.01
C CYS A 224 1.18 -26.21 22.29
N THR A 225 0.76 -25.09 21.69
CA THR A 225 1.65 -24.21 20.91
C THR A 225 1.74 -22.83 21.57
N CYS A 226 2.96 -22.30 21.69
CA CYS A 226 3.18 -20.95 22.22
C CYS A 226 2.62 -19.88 21.27
N GLY A 227 1.79 -18.98 21.80
CA GLY A 227 1.27 -17.85 21.03
C GLY A 227 2.24 -16.67 20.98
N TYR A 228 2.09 -15.80 19.98
CA TYR A 228 2.86 -14.54 19.91
C TYR A 228 2.17 -13.44 20.71
N ASN A 229 2.22 -13.51 22.04
CA ASN A 229 1.56 -12.51 22.90
C ASN A 229 2.49 -12.00 24.01
N SER A 230 2.11 -10.88 24.62
CA SER A 230 2.90 -10.22 25.67
C SER A 230 2.94 -11.00 26.99
N ARG A 231 1.98 -11.90 27.21
CA ARG A 231 1.87 -12.71 28.43
C ARG A 231 2.75 -13.95 28.40
N GLY A 232 3.10 -14.44 27.21
CA GLY A 232 3.78 -15.71 27.01
C GLY A 232 2.85 -16.90 27.23
N ASP A 233 1.58 -16.76 26.84
CA ASP A 233 0.59 -17.83 26.94
C ASP A 233 0.73 -18.82 25.77
N ALA A 234 0.41 -20.09 26.04
CA ALA A 234 0.28 -21.13 25.04
C ALA A 234 -1.19 -21.56 24.88
N PHE A 235 -1.56 -21.98 23.68
CA PHE A 235 -2.93 -22.30 23.32
C PHE A 235 -3.03 -23.63 22.57
N CYS A 236 -4.19 -24.25 22.69
CA CYS A 236 -4.51 -25.46 21.94
C CYS A 236 -4.74 -25.15 20.46
N PRO A 237 -4.13 -25.92 19.55
CA PRO A 237 -4.50 -25.91 18.13
C PRO A 237 -5.96 -26.32 17.92
N LEU A 238 -6.50 -25.96 16.77
CA LEU A 238 -7.82 -26.39 16.33
C LEU A 238 -7.82 -27.91 16.08
N PHE A 239 -8.89 -28.57 16.51
CA PHE A 239 -9.25 -29.92 16.06
C PHE A 239 -10.12 -29.86 14.81
N GLU A 240 -10.18 -30.97 14.08
CA GLU A 240 -10.80 -31.08 12.77
C GLU A 240 -12.30 -30.76 12.81
N GLY A 241 -12.96 -30.98 13.94
CA GLY A 241 -14.38 -30.71 14.15
C GLY A 241 -14.67 -29.33 14.73
N ASP A 242 -13.64 -28.51 15.00
CA ASP A 242 -13.84 -27.14 15.48
C ASP A 242 -14.44 -26.28 14.36
N GLU A 243 -15.24 -25.28 14.74
CA GLU A 243 -16.04 -24.46 13.82
C GLU A 243 -15.21 -23.88 12.67
N TYR A 244 -14.03 -23.32 12.94
CA TYR A 244 -13.15 -22.75 11.91
C TYR A 244 -12.73 -23.78 10.84
N VAL A 245 -12.48 -25.03 11.23
CA VAL A 245 -12.09 -26.10 10.29
C VAL A 245 -13.30 -26.58 9.50
N GLN A 246 -14.46 -26.67 10.15
CA GLN A 246 -15.71 -27.01 9.47
C GLN A 246 -16.13 -25.91 8.47
N THR A 247 -15.98 -24.63 8.82
CA THR A 247 -16.15 -23.51 7.89
C THR A 247 -15.17 -23.58 6.73
N MET A 248 -13.88 -23.85 6.99
CA MET A 248 -12.89 -24.09 5.93
C MET A 248 -13.36 -25.17 4.96
N ILE A 249 -13.84 -26.32 5.45
CA ILE A 249 -14.35 -27.41 4.60
C ILE A 249 -15.53 -26.95 3.74
N GLN A 250 -16.50 -26.22 4.32
CA GLN A 250 -17.64 -25.71 3.57
C GLN A 250 -17.22 -24.72 2.48
N ASP A 251 -16.33 -23.78 2.79
CA ASP A 251 -15.80 -22.84 1.79
C ASP A 251 -15.00 -23.58 0.71
N TRP A 252 -14.29 -24.65 1.08
CA TRP A 252 -13.54 -25.49 0.14
C TRP A 252 -14.46 -26.18 -0.86
N ILE A 253 -15.60 -26.72 -0.41
CA ILE A 253 -16.62 -27.31 -1.28
C ILE A 253 -17.12 -26.26 -2.28
N ILE A 254 -17.38 -25.03 -1.84
CA ILE A 254 -17.81 -23.94 -2.74
C ILE A 254 -16.72 -23.64 -3.78
N LEU A 255 -15.48 -23.44 -3.34
CA LEU A 255 -14.37 -23.14 -4.24
C LEU A 255 -14.08 -24.25 -5.25
N SER A 256 -14.35 -25.51 -4.89
CA SER A 256 -14.20 -26.66 -5.80
C SER A 256 -15.13 -26.63 -7.01
N THR A 257 -16.17 -25.79 -6.97
CA THR A 257 -17.07 -25.55 -8.11
C THR A 257 -16.65 -24.37 -8.97
N LEU A 258 -15.60 -23.64 -8.56
CA LEU A 258 -15.13 -22.39 -9.18
C LEU A 258 -13.71 -22.51 -9.75
N ASN A 259 -13.06 -23.65 -9.55
CA ASN A 259 -11.64 -23.85 -9.83
C ASN A 259 -11.36 -24.56 -11.17
N ASP A 260 -12.33 -24.62 -12.10
CA ASP A 260 -12.18 -25.29 -13.40
C ASP A 260 -11.02 -24.75 -14.25
N ASN A 261 -10.68 -23.46 -14.06
CA ASN A 261 -9.57 -22.80 -14.76
C ASN A 261 -8.22 -22.91 -14.05
N CYS A 262 -8.13 -23.65 -12.94
CA CYS A 262 -6.86 -23.83 -12.24
C CYS A 262 -6.05 -25.00 -12.78
N ASN A 263 -4.73 -24.87 -12.78
CA ASN A 263 -3.83 -26.01 -12.92
C ASN A 263 -4.13 -27.09 -11.86
N SER A 264 -4.09 -28.34 -12.27
CA SER A 264 -4.44 -29.50 -11.43
C SER A 264 -3.50 -29.70 -10.23
N TYR A 265 -2.24 -29.28 -10.32
CA TYR A 265 -1.26 -29.34 -9.24
C TYR A 265 -1.44 -28.19 -8.22
N ASN A 266 -1.66 -26.96 -8.69
CA ASN A 266 -1.76 -25.76 -7.85
C ASN A 266 -3.19 -25.20 -7.75
N ARG A 267 -4.20 -26.07 -7.69
CA ARG A 267 -5.63 -25.70 -7.86
C ARG A 267 -6.24 -24.83 -6.75
N TRP A 268 -5.49 -24.56 -5.68
CA TRP A 268 -5.93 -23.78 -4.51
C TRP A 268 -5.09 -22.51 -4.30
N SER A 269 -4.28 -22.13 -5.29
CA SER A 269 -3.53 -20.89 -5.26
C SER A 269 -4.43 -19.67 -5.41
N TYR A 270 -4.03 -18.55 -4.81
CA TYR A 270 -4.77 -17.31 -4.96
C TYR A 270 -4.83 -16.85 -6.40
N GLN A 271 -3.72 -17.04 -7.12
CA GLN A 271 -3.55 -16.63 -8.51
C GLN A 271 -4.57 -17.28 -9.43
N CYS A 272 -5.06 -18.49 -9.11
CA CYS A 272 -6.16 -19.07 -9.86
C CYS A 272 -7.49 -18.31 -9.65
N PHE A 273 -7.82 -17.95 -8.40
CA PHE A 273 -9.07 -17.26 -8.08
C PHE A 273 -9.00 -15.74 -8.35
N ALA A 274 -7.80 -15.21 -8.59
CA ALA A 274 -7.53 -13.78 -8.80
C ALA A 274 -8.33 -13.15 -9.95
N LEU A 275 -8.63 -13.93 -10.99
CA LEU A 275 -9.40 -13.47 -12.16
C LEU A 275 -10.93 -13.63 -12.01
N LEU A 276 -11.39 -14.29 -10.94
CA LEU A 276 -12.82 -14.51 -10.72
C LEU A 276 -13.50 -13.27 -10.12
N PRO A 277 -14.84 -13.16 -10.20
CA PRO A 277 -15.59 -12.08 -9.55
C PRO A 277 -15.28 -11.98 -8.06
N PHE A 278 -15.43 -10.78 -7.49
CA PHE A 278 -15.12 -10.51 -6.07
C PHE A 278 -15.83 -11.45 -5.09
N THR A 279 -17.03 -11.93 -5.41
CA THR A 279 -17.75 -12.92 -4.57
C THR A 279 -17.00 -14.25 -4.45
N ALA A 280 -16.36 -14.72 -5.53
CA ALA A 280 -15.50 -15.91 -5.52
C ALA A 280 -14.18 -15.65 -4.78
N GLN A 281 -13.58 -14.47 -4.98
CA GLN A 281 -12.39 -14.06 -4.24
C GLN A 281 -12.66 -13.98 -2.73
N GLN A 282 -13.83 -13.50 -2.33
CA GLN A 282 -14.22 -13.43 -0.93
C GLN A 282 -14.36 -14.83 -0.30
N ALA A 283 -14.94 -15.79 -1.02
CA ALA A 283 -14.95 -17.18 -0.61
C ALA A 283 -13.52 -17.74 -0.47
N TYR A 284 -12.62 -17.38 -1.40
CA TYR A 284 -11.20 -17.74 -1.31
C TYR A 284 -10.54 -17.18 -0.06
N TYR A 285 -10.72 -15.89 0.25
CA TYR A 285 -10.11 -15.27 1.42
C TYR A 285 -10.61 -15.89 2.73
N ASN A 286 -11.90 -16.19 2.81
CA ASN A 286 -12.47 -16.87 3.98
C ASN A 286 -11.87 -18.26 4.15
N TRP A 287 -11.89 -19.07 3.08
CA TRP A 287 -11.27 -20.39 3.07
C TRP A 287 -9.79 -20.32 3.46
N ALA A 288 -8.99 -19.51 2.77
CA ALA A 288 -7.56 -19.40 2.97
C ALA A 288 -7.22 -18.92 4.38
N SER A 289 -8.01 -17.99 4.94
CA SER A 289 -7.80 -17.52 6.32
C SER A 289 -8.00 -18.66 7.33
N ASN A 290 -9.04 -19.48 7.18
CA ASN A 290 -9.28 -20.64 8.05
C ASN A 290 -8.28 -21.77 7.78
N TYR A 291 -7.86 -21.96 6.53
CA TYR A 291 -6.79 -22.86 6.13
C TYR A 291 -5.49 -22.52 6.86
N THR A 292 -5.09 -21.24 6.88
CA THR A 292 -3.91 -20.78 7.61
C THR A 292 -4.06 -20.99 9.14
N LEU A 293 -5.25 -20.77 9.71
CA LEU A 293 -5.48 -21.05 11.13
C LEU A 293 -5.22 -22.52 11.49
N TYR A 294 -5.61 -23.43 10.59
CA TYR A 294 -5.55 -24.87 10.80
C TYR A 294 -4.20 -25.48 10.35
N PHE A 295 -3.91 -25.48 9.05
CA PHE A 295 -2.75 -26.18 8.45
C PHE A 295 -1.42 -25.49 8.77
N GLU A 296 -1.38 -24.16 8.76
CA GLU A 296 -0.18 -23.41 9.17
C GLU A 296 -0.10 -23.25 10.70
N ASN A 297 -1.09 -23.79 11.43
CA ASN A 297 -1.20 -23.71 12.89
C ASN A 297 -1.14 -22.26 13.41
N TYR A 298 -1.70 -21.29 12.67
CA TYR A 298 -1.74 -19.89 13.11
C TYR A 298 -2.72 -19.65 14.24
N TRP A 299 -3.70 -20.55 14.45
CA TRP A 299 -4.72 -20.37 15.47
C TRP A 299 -4.14 -20.07 16.85
N PRO A 300 -3.20 -20.87 17.42
CA PRO A 300 -2.53 -20.52 18.68
C PRO A 300 -1.68 -19.24 18.59
N LEU A 301 -1.07 -18.97 17.43
CA LEU A 301 -0.11 -17.89 17.23
C LEU A 301 -0.75 -16.50 17.32
N ILE A 302 -2.00 -16.36 16.87
CA ILE A 302 -2.74 -15.08 16.86
C ILE A 302 -3.49 -14.76 18.17
N GLN A 303 -3.52 -15.69 19.12
CA GLN A 303 -4.29 -15.47 20.35
C GLN A 303 -3.60 -14.46 21.26
N GLY A 304 -4.34 -13.43 21.66
CA GLY A 304 -3.87 -12.39 22.57
C GLY A 304 -3.05 -11.28 21.90
N ASN A 305 -3.03 -11.21 20.56
CA ASN A 305 -2.33 -10.17 19.78
C ASN A 305 -3.19 -9.53 18.68
N GLN A 306 -4.51 -9.70 18.72
CA GLN A 306 -5.42 -9.26 17.66
C GLN A 306 -5.43 -7.73 17.41
N ASN A 307 -4.88 -6.93 18.33
CA ASN A 307 -4.76 -5.47 18.21
C ASN A 307 -3.29 -5.00 18.12
N ASN A 308 -2.35 -5.91 17.89
CA ASN A 308 -0.92 -5.63 17.99
C ASN A 308 -0.29 -5.60 16.58
N VAL A 309 -0.24 -4.41 15.98
CA VAL A 309 0.15 -4.21 14.58
C VAL A 309 1.55 -4.76 14.26
N CYS A 310 2.53 -4.62 15.15
CA CYS A 310 3.89 -5.09 14.89
C CYS A 310 3.99 -6.63 14.83
N ILE A 311 3.26 -7.35 15.70
CA ILE A 311 3.21 -8.81 15.65
C ILE A 311 2.51 -9.26 14.38
N GLN A 312 1.41 -8.58 14.02
CA GLN A 312 0.67 -8.87 12.79
C GLN A 312 1.55 -8.74 11.55
N SER A 313 2.32 -7.67 11.43
CA SER A 313 3.18 -7.44 10.27
C SER A 313 4.40 -8.37 10.20
N ILE A 314 4.97 -8.79 11.34
CA ILE A 314 6.22 -9.57 11.37
C ILE A 314 5.95 -11.07 11.31
N TYR A 315 5.01 -11.58 12.11
CA TYR A 315 4.86 -13.03 12.32
C TYR A 315 3.61 -13.64 11.69
N THR A 316 2.57 -12.85 11.45
CA THR A 316 1.26 -13.39 11.03
C THR A 316 0.64 -12.61 9.86
N SER A 317 1.47 -11.97 9.04
CA SER A 317 1.04 -11.04 8.00
C SER A 317 0.17 -11.71 6.95
N LEU A 318 0.49 -12.95 6.59
CA LEU A 318 -0.31 -13.80 5.70
C LEU A 318 -1.79 -13.85 6.13
N TYR A 319 -2.07 -14.23 7.37
CA TYR A 319 -3.43 -14.36 7.88
C TYR A 319 -4.17 -13.02 7.91
N TRP A 320 -3.52 -11.96 8.40
CA TRP A 320 -4.17 -10.65 8.51
C TRP A 320 -4.41 -9.98 7.16
N ASN A 321 -3.58 -10.25 6.16
CA ASN A 321 -3.84 -9.84 4.78
C ASN A 321 -5.10 -10.54 4.26
N LEU A 322 -5.21 -11.85 4.40
CA LEU A 322 -6.41 -12.61 3.99
C LEU A 322 -7.69 -12.10 4.68
N VAL A 323 -7.65 -11.89 6.00
CA VAL A 323 -8.78 -11.35 6.78
C VAL A 323 -9.14 -9.92 6.36
N SER A 324 -8.15 -9.11 5.99
CA SER A 324 -8.40 -7.74 5.51
C SER A 324 -9.04 -7.77 4.12
N ASN A 325 -8.55 -8.63 3.22
CA ASN A 325 -9.10 -8.79 1.88
C ASN A 325 -10.54 -9.33 1.93
N SER A 326 -10.84 -10.29 2.81
CA SER A 326 -12.19 -10.86 2.94
C SER A 326 -13.26 -9.85 3.36
N LYS A 327 -12.86 -8.83 4.13
CA LYS A 327 -13.73 -7.72 4.55
C LYS A 327 -13.83 -6.61 3.50
N GLY A 328 -13.13 -6.74 2.37
CA GLY A 328 -12.97 -5.66 1.38
C GLY A 328 -12.18 -4.47 1.92
N ILE A 329 -11.42 -4.67 3.00
CA ILE A 329 -10.60 -3.65 3.69
C ILE A 329 -9.24 -3.47 3.01
N SER A 330 -8.83 -4.42 2.17
CA SER A 330 -7.50 -4.40 1.54
C SER A 330 -7.33 -3.37 0.43
N GLN A 331 -6.10 -2.85 0.38
CA GLN A 331 -5.55 -1.86 -0.53
C GLN A 331 -6.04 -2.02 -1.97
N ARG A 332 -6.85 -1.05 -2.41
CA ARG A 332 -7.24 -0.85 -3.81
C ARG A 332 -6.53 0.33 -4.44
N CYS A 333 -5.56 0.94 -3.73
CA CYS A 333 -4.77 1.96 -4.37
C CYS A 333 -3.77 1.28 -5.31
N PRO A 334 -3.47 1.92 -6.44
CA PRO A 334 -2.43 1.44 -7.32
C PRO A 334 -1.08 1.36 -6.58
N VAL A 335 -0.31 0.33 -6.89
CA VAL A 335 1.07 0.18 -6.44
C VAL A 335 2.01 0.73 -7.49
N TYR A 336 3.09 1.38 -7.05
CA TYR A 336 4.05 2.04 -7.93
C TYR A 336 5.45 1.52 -7.66
N TYR A 337 6.01 0.70 -8.54
CA TYR A 337 7.30 0.04 -8.35
C TYR A 337 8.40 0.71 -9.18
N CYS A 338 9.57 0.92 -8.58
CA CYS A 338 10.76 1.18 -9.38
C CYS A 338 11.28 -0.14 -9.93
N THR A 339 11.28 -0.28 -11.26
CA THR A 339 11.56 -1.58 -11.87
C THR A 339 13.07 -1.77 -11.97
N PRO A 340 13.62 -2.92 -11.51
CA PRO A 340 15.00 -3.26 -11.81
C PRO A 340 15.15 -3.59 -13.31
N PRO A 341 16.33 -3.37 -13.90
CA PRO A 341 16.58 -3.39 -15.36
C PRO A 341 16.38 -4.73 -16.10
N ASN A 342 15.78 -5.75 -15.48
CA ASN A 342 15.72 -7.12 -15.99
C ASN A 342 14.38 -7.54 -16.62
N LYS A 343 13.44 -6.62 -16.86
CA LYS A 343 12.24 -6.89 -17.67
C LYS A 343 12.45 -6.36 -19.09
N GLU A 344 12.11 -7.13 -20.12
CA GLU A 344 12.15 -6.68 -21.52
C GLU A 344 11.08 -5.59 -21.72
N TRP A 345 11.50 -4.32 -21.73
CA TRP A 345 10.63 -3.18 -21.97
C TRP A 345 10.69 -2.77 -23.44
N GLU A 346 9.58 -2.27 -23.98
CA GLU A 346 9.62 -1.60 -25.28
C GLU A 346 10.60 -0.42 -25.24
N LYS A 347 11.15 -0.07 -26.42
CA LYS A 347 12.11 1.03 -26.53
C LYS A 347 11.47 2.33 -26.02
N ASP A 348 12.21 3.06 -25.18
CA ASP A 348 11.77 4.32 -24.56
C ASP A 348 10.54 4.19 -23.64
N GLN A 349 10.16 2.99 -23.21
CA GLN A 349 9.09 2.80 -22.23
C GLN A 349 9.51 3.36 -20.86
N CYS A 350 8.61 4.11 -20.19
CA CYS A 350 8.88 4.71 -18.87
C CYS A 350 7.87 4.32 -17.80
N ILE A 351 6.64 3.96 -18.16
CA ILE A 351 5.65 3.39 -17.26
C ILE A 351 5.07 2.16 -17.91
N VAL A 352 5.10 1.00 -17.25
CA VAL A 352 4.31 -0.17 -17.66
C VAL A 352 3.20 -0.38 -16.65
N TYR A 353 1.97 -0.38 -17.14
CA TYR A 353 0.79 -0.71 -16.38
C TYR A 353 0.54 -2.21 -16.44
N ALA A 354 0.33 -2.81 -15.27
CA ALA A 354 0.09 -4.23 -15.09
C ALA A 354 -0.98 -4.46 -14.04
N LYS A 355 -1.50 -5.69 -13.99
CA LYS A 355 -2.28 -6.18 -12.85
C LYS A 355 -1.45 -7.24 -12.13
N GLU A 356 -1.14 -6.96 -10.88
CA GLU A 356 -0.27 -7.83 -10.07
C GLU A 356 -1.02 -8.32 -8.84
N THR A 357 -0.66 -9.52 -8.36
CA THR A 357 -1.15 -10.00 -7.06
C THR A 357 -0.20 -9.53 -5.95
N ASN A 358 -0.65 -8.62 -5.09
CA ASN A 358 0.08 -8.22 -3.89
C ASN A 358 -0.77 -8.53 -2.65
N ALA A 359 -0.17 -9.15 -1.63
CA ALA A 359 -0.83 -9.50 -0.38
C ALA A 359 -2.19 -10.20 -0.58
N TYR A 360 -2.27 -11.12 -1.55
CA TYR A 360 -3.52 -11.81 -1.93
C TYR A 360 -4.62 -10.90 -2.49
N ALA A 361 -4.27 -9.79 -3.14
CA ALA A 361 -5.21 -8.92 -3.85
C ALA A 361 -4.68 -8.59 -5.25
N VAL A 362 -5.55 -8.63 -6.27
CA VAL A 362 -5.23 -8.07 -7.59
C VAL A 362 -5.26 -6.55 -7.49
N GLN A 363 -4.12 -5.92 -7.74
CA GLN A 363 -3.94 -4.48 -7.68
C GLN A 363 -3.44 -3.95 -9.01
N GLU A 364 -3.83 -2.71 -9.32
CA GLU A 364 -3.24 -1.94 -10.41
C GLU A 364 -1.78 -1.64 -10.06
N ALA A 365 -0.85 -2.04 -10.92
CA ALA A 365 0.58 -1.84 -10.71
C ALA A 365 1.17 -0.97 -11.82
N LEU A 366 1.95 0.02 -11.42
CA LEU A 366 2.69 0.89 -12.32
C LEU A 366 4.18 0.68 -12.07
N PHE A 367 4.80 -0.03 -13.00
CA PHE A 367 6.23 -0.25 -13.06
C PHE A 367 6.87 0.97 -13.73
N ILE A 368 7.78 1.63 -13.04
CA ILE A 368 8.34 2.91 -13.47
C ILE A 368 9.84 2.77 -13.71
N ASN A 369 10.28 3.31 -14.84
CA ASN A 369 11.67 3.54 -15.17
C ASN A 369 11.84 5.00 -15.60
N PRO A 370 12.59 5.83 -14.86
CA PRO A 370 12.82 7.22 -15.22
C PRO A 370 13.46 7.37 -16.60
N CYS A 371 13.11 8.46 -17.29
CA CYS A 371 13.67 8.78 -18.60
C CYS A 371 15.11 9.30 -18.51
N SER A 372 15.85 9.21 -19.62
CA SER A 372 17.17 9.85 -19.76
C SER A 372 17.09 11.38 -19.71
N ASP A 373 18.23 12.01 -19.42
CA ASP A 373 18.41 13.47 -19.32
C ASP A 373 18.10 14.20 -20.64
N ASP A 374 16.83 14.55 -20.85
CA ASP A 374 16.25 15.36 -21.95
C ASP A 374 14.80 14.94 -22.28
N LYS A 375 14.37 13.79 -21.79
CA LYS A 375 13.03 13.26 -21.98
C LYS A 375 12.22 13.30 -20.69
N VAL A 376 10.91 13.46 -20.83
CA VAL A 376 9.93 13.31 -19.75
C VAL A 376 9.01 12.13 -20.02
N CYS A 377 8.52 11.54 -18.94
CA CYS A 377 7.44 10.58 -18.98
C CYS A 377 6.18 11.30 -18.54
N GLU A 378 5.21 11.46 -19.44
CA GLU A 378 3.91 12.05 -19.10
C GLU A 378 2.96 10.92 -18.66
N PRO A 379 2.70 10.76 -17.36
CA PRO A 379 1.89 9.64 -16.89
C PRO A 379 0.45 9.81 -17.35
N THR A 380 -0.05 8.81 -18.05
CA THR A 380 -1.48 8.64 -18.31
C THR A 380 -2.05 7.65 -17.28
N ARG A 381 -3.28 7.90 -16.81
CA ARG A 381 -3.86 7.13 -15.71
C ARG A 381 -4.12 5.68 -16.17
N PHE A 382 -3.42 4.74 -15.54
CA PHE A 382 -3.57 3.28 -15.74
C PHE A 382 -3.24 2.80 -17.16
N THR A 383 -2.20 3.37 -17.76
CA THR A 383 -1.75 3.00 -19.12
C THR A 383 -0.24 3.03 -19.24
N ASN A 384 0.26 2.24 -20.19
CA ASN A 384 1.66 2.28 -20.61
C ASN A 384 2.03 3.67 -21.12
N SER A 385 3.21 4.17 -20.77
CA SER A 385 3.72 5.47 -21.23
C SER A 385 5.18 5.36 -21.68
N THR A 386 5.56 6.16 -22.67
CA THR A 386 6.91 6.24 -23.23
C THR A 386 7.54 7.62 -22.98
N CYS A 387 8.86 7.65 -22.89
CA CYS A 387 9.67 8.85 -22.80
C CYS A 387 9.52 9.69 -24.07
N GLN A 388 9.18 10.96 -23.89
CA GLN A 388 9.07 11.93 -24.97
C GLN A 388 10.04 13.08 -24.72
N ILE A 389 10.52 13.71 -25.79
CA ILE A 389 11.40 14.88 -25.68
C ILE A 389 10.68 15.97 -24.90
N TYR A 390 11.33 16.47 -23.85
CA TYR A 390 10.77 17.56 -23.05
C TYR A 390 10.75 18.85 -23.87
N ASN A 391 9.55 19.29 -24.24
CA ASN A 391 9.37 20.63 -24.78
C ASN A 391 9.24 21.59 -23.60
N ALA A 392 10.32 22.32 -23.32
CA ALA A 392 10.34 23.31 -22.25
C ALA A 392 9.11 24.23 -22.35
N THR A 393 8.32 24.28 -21.27
CA THR A 393 7.16 25.17 -21.22
C THR A 393 7.64 26.61 -21.31
N LEU A 394 7.09 27.35 -22.26
CA LEU A 394 7.41 28.78 -22.42
C LEU A 394 6.94 29.54 -21.19
N LYS A 395 7.78 30.46 -20.73
CA LYS A 395 7.57 31.30 -19.55
C LYS A 395 6.70 32.51 -19.89
N TYR A 396 5.93 32.98 -18.91
CA TYR A 396 4.96 34.05 -19.10
C TYR A 396 5.57 35.43 -18.85
N PRO A 397 4.95 36.52 -19.32
CA PRO A 397 5.39 37.88 -19.00
C PRO A 397 5.65 38.09 -17.50
N GLY A 398 6.78 38.71 -17.16
CA GLY A 398 7.23 38.88 -15.77
C GLY A 398 8.12 37.75 -15.25
N ASP A 399 8.07 36.56 -15.83
CA ASP A 399 8.91 35.43 -15.41
C ASP A 399 10.39 35.66 -15.77
N PHE A 400 11.28 35.07 -14.96
CA PHE A 400 12.72 35.12 -15.19
C PHE A 400 13.13 34.37 -16.47
N CYS A 401 13.87 35.05 -17.35
CA CYS A 401 14.38 34.47 -18.59
C CYS A 401 15.85 34.85 -18.81
N LYS A 402 16.58 33.98 -19.52
CA LYS A 402 17.92 34.31 -20.03
C LYS A 402 17.89 34.69 -21.51
N SER A 403 16.97 34.11 -22.27
CA SER A 403 16.80 34.32 -23.70
C SER A 403 15.34 34.50 -24.11
N GLY A 404 15.11 35.13 -25.27
CA GLY A 404 13.76 35.30 -25.82
C GLY A 404 13.04 33.99 -26.13
N HIS A 405 13.79 32.93 -26.47
CA HIS A 405 13.24 31.59 -26.76
C HIS A 405 12.59 30.92 -25.57
N GLU A 406 12.84 31.39 -24.35
CA GLU A 406 12.18 30.90 -23.14
C GLU A 406 10.82 31.55 -22.90
N CYS A 407 10.46 32.61 -23.64
CA CYS A 407 9.27 33.42 -23.37
C CYS A 407 8.16 33.13 -24.39
N THR A 408 6.90 33.11 -23.93
CA THR A 408 5.73 32.98 -24.83
C THR A 408 5.67 34.08 -25.88
N SER A 409 6.19 35.26 -25.56
CA SER A 409 6.29 36.40 -26.47
C SER A 409 7.51 36.39 -27.39
N GLY A 410 8.46 35.49 -27.19
CA GLY A 410 9.76 35.53 -27.87
C GLY A 410 10.72 36.64 -27.37
N HIS A 411 10.33 37.41 -26.34
CA HIS A 411 11.06 38.59 -25.91
C HIS A 411 11.47 38.51 -24.43
N CYS A 412 12.78 38.49 -24.19
CA CYS A 412 13.38 38.57 -22.86
C CYS A 412 14.14 39.90 -22.73
N LYS A 413 13.78 40.72 -21.74
CA LYS A 413 14.46 42.00 -21.47
C LYS A 413 14.64 42.19 -19.97
N SER A 414 15.84 42.59 -19.57
CA SER A 414 16.20 42.77 -18.15
C SER A 414 15.88 41.52 -17.31
N LEU A 415 16.26 40.35 -17.82
CA LEU A 415 16.00 39.04 -17.21
C LEU A 415 14.52 38.74 -16.95
N SER A 416 13.61 39.36 -17.70
CA SER A 416 12.16 39.20 -17.55
C SER A 416 11.47 39.05 -18.90
N CYS A 417 10.60 38.05 -19.03
CA CYS A 417 9.78 37.90 -20.22
C CYS A 417 8.86 39.11 -20.37
N GLN A 418 8.74 39.62 -21.59
CA GLN A 418 7.93 40.79 -21.90
C GLN A 418 6.55 40.37 -22.39
N GLY A 419 5.51 41.07 -21.97
CA GLY A 419 4.16 40.94 -22.49
C GLY A 419 3.74 42.16 -23.30
N LEU A 420 2.45 42.24 -23.56
CA LEU A 420 1.83 43.36 -24.27
C LEU A 420 1.71 44.60 -23.35
N PRO A 421 1.97 45.81 -23.88
CA PRO A 421 1.82 47.06 -23.11
C PRO A 421 0.34 47.45 -22.97
N ALA A 422 0.07 48.45 -22.10
CA ALA A 422 -1.28 48.94 -21.85
C ALA A 422 -2.03 49.31 -23.16
N ASN A 423 -3.33 49.03 -23.18
CA ASN A 423 -4.25 49.24 -24.31
C ASN A 423 -3.96 48.43 -25.58
N SER A 424 -2.97 47.52 -25.57
CA SER A 424 -2.77 46.58 -26.68
C SER A 424 -3.81 45.48 -26.67
N LYS A 425 -4.18 44.97 -27.85
CA LYS A 425 -5.11 43.85 -27.97
C LYS A 425 -4.50 42.58 -27.42
N CYS A 426 -5.20 41.92 -26.50
CA CYS A 426 -4.81 40.65 -25.88
C CYS A 426 -5.90 39.61 -26.09
N VAL A 427 -5.53 38.34 -25.99
CA VAL A 427 -6.46 37.21 -26.13
C VAL A 427 -6.52 36.41 -24.83
N TYR A 428 -5.38 36.23 -24.19
CA TYR A 428 -5.25 35.41 -22.99
C TYR A 428 -4.86 36.24 -21.77
N VAL A 429 -5.25 35.77 -20.59
CA VAL A 429 -4.96 36.41 -19.28
C VAL A 429 -3.46 36.62 -19.04
N TYR A 430 -2.62 35.80 -19.66
CA TYR A 430 -1.16 35.83 -19.54
C TYR A 430 -0.44 36.65 -20.63
N ASP A 431 -1.15 37.34 -21.54
CA ASP A 431 -0.49 38.08 -22.64
C ASP A 431 0.15 39.41 -22.17
N CYS A 432 -0.40 40.02 -21.12
CA CYS A 432 -0.07 41.39 -20.73
C CYS A 432 1.16 41.48 -19.81
N ASN A 433 1.86 42.62 -19.85
CA ASN A 433 2.97 42.89 -18.92
C ASN A 433 2.51 42.88 -17.45
N PRO A 434 3.43 42.59 -16.50
CA PRO A 434 3.16 42.74 -15.06
C PRO A 434 2.54 44.10 -14.69
N GLY A 435 1.57 44.09 -13.78
CA GLY A 435 0.77 45.28 -13.43
C GLY A 435 -0.41 45.52 -14.36
N LEU A 436 -0.56 44.71 -15.42
CA LEU A 436 -1.70 44.72 -16.32
C LEU A 436 -2.40 43.35 -16.31
N TYR A 437 -3.67 43.30 -16.73
CA TYR A 437 -4.44 42.10 -17.01
C TYR A 437 -5.13 42.21 -18.37
N CYS A 438 -5.49 41.08 -18.99
CA CYS A 438 -6.27 41.10 -20.22
C CYS A 438 -7.76 41.24 -19.88
N ASP A 439 -8.38 42.37 -20.20
CA ASP A 439 -9.80 42.59 -19.92
C ASP A 439 -10.65 41.78 -20.92
N PRO A 440 -11.49 40.83 -20.45
CA PRO A 440 -12.29 39.99 -21.33
C PRO A 440 -13.35 40.78 -22.11
N SER A 441 -13.78 41.94 -21.61
CA SER A 441 -14.81 42.77 -22.23
C SER A 441 -14.26 43.61 -23.38
N THR A 442 -13.08 44.19 -23.19
CA THR A 442 -12.44 45.07 -24.20
C THR A 442 -11.41 44.36 -25.05
N GLN A 443 -10.97 43.15 -24.64
CA GLN A 443 -9.85 42.40 -25.23
C GLN A 443 -8.58 43.23 -25.32
N THR A 444 -8.30 44.04 -24.28
CA THR A 444 -7.10 44.89 -24.21
C THR A 444 -6.43 44.80 -22.85
N CYS A 445 -5.12 45.02 -22.81
CA CYS A 445 -4.36 45.05 -21.57
C CYS A 445 -4.71 46.29 -20.73
N GLN A 446 -5.36 46.08 -19.60
CA GLN A 446 -5.78 47.12 -18.65
C GLN A 446 -4.98 47.04 -17.36
N ALA A 447 -4.91 48.13 -16.60
CA ALA A 447 -4.23 48.14 -15.30
C ALA A 447 -4.90 47.21 -14.30
N GLN A 448 -4.13 46.47 -13.51
CA GLN A 448 -4.67 45.63 -12.44
C GLN A 448 -5.51 46.46 -11.46
N ILE A 449 -6.57 45.83 -10.96
CA ILE A 449 -7.58 46.44 -10.11
C ILE A 449 -7.01 46.64 -8.70
N GLU A 450 -7.11 47.87 -8.23
CA GLU A 450 -6.62 48.30 -6.91
C GLU A 450 -7.41 47.63 -5.76
N PRO A 451 -6.81 47.56 -4.55
CA PRO A 451 -7.45 46.99 -3.37
C PRO A 451 -8.82 47.60 -3.08
N GLY A 452 -9.80 46.76 -2.71
CA GLY A 452 -11.15 47.20 -2.36
C GLY A 452 -12.00 47.68 -3.55
N LYS A 453 -11.56 47.48 -4.79
CA LYS A 453 -12.32 47.81 -6.00
C LYS A 453 -12.97 46.56 -6.60
N ASN A 454 -13.97 46.80 -7.44
CA ASN A 454 -14.78 45.75 -8.03
C ASN A 454 -13.96 44.90 -9.02
N CYS A 455 -14.07 43.58 -8.90
CA CYS A 455 -13.49 42.60 -9.80
C CYS A 455 -14.55 41.56 -10.17
N SER A 456 -14.31 40.84 -11.25
CA SER A 456 -15.07 39.65 -11.64
C SER A 456 -14.22 38.37 -11.61
N ASP A 457 -12.89 38.52 -11.56
CA ASP A 457 -11.94 37.41 -11.62
C ASP A 457 -10.67 37.78 -10.82
N GLU A 458 -10.04 36.79 -10.18
CA GLU A 458 -8.82 37.02 -9.38
C GLU A 458 -7.65 37.56 -10.20
N TYR A 459 -7.55 37.23 -11.50
CA TYR A 459 -6.47 37.65 -12.38
C TYR A 459 -6.53 39.14 -12.74
N GLN A 460 -7.64 39.82 -12.40
CA GLN A 460 -7.78 41.27 -12.55
C GLN A 460 -7.15 42.02 -11.38
N CYS A 461 -7.17 41.43 -10.18
CA CYS A 461 -6.64 42.04 -8.98
C CYS A 461 -5.11 42.06 -8.99
N GLN A 462 -4.51 43.02 -8.26
CA GLN A 462 -3.07 43.04 -8.01
C GLN A 462 -2.57 41.71 -7.41
N ASN A 463 -1.28 41.40 -7.60
CA ASN A 463 -0.71 40.06 -7.33
C ASN A 463 -0.99 39.50 -5.93
N ASN A 464 -1.14 40.35 -4.92
CA ASN A 464 -1.36 39.95 -3.52
C ASN A 464 -2.85 39.89 -3.11
N TYR A 465 -3.76 40.00 -4.08
CA TYR A 465 -5.20 40.05 -3.87
C TYR A 465 -5.91 38.97 -4.70
N ALA A 466 -6.99 38.42 -4.13
CA ALA A 466 -7.97 37.58 -4.81
C ALA A 466 -9.28 38.35 -4.99
N CYS A 467 -10.14 37.89 -5.90
CA CYS A 467 -11.48 38.44 -6.05
C CYS A 467 -12.43 37.70 -5.11
N ASN A 468 -12.96 38.39 -4.09
CA ASN A 468 -13.92 37.85 -3.15
C ASN A 468 -15.17 38.72 -3.11
N LEU A 469 -16.34 38.14 -3.36
CA LEU A 469 -17.63 38.83 -3.45
C LEU A 469 -17.58 40.02 -4.41
N GLY A 470 -16.85 39.85 -5.51
CA GLY A 470 -16.63 40.87 -6.52
C GLY A 470 -15.73 42.02 -6.08
N ILE A 471 -14.92 41.87 -5.02
CA ILE A 471 -14.00 42.90 -4.52
C ILE A 471 -12.58 42.32 -4.40
N CYS A 472 -11.58 43.09 -4.87
CA CYS A 472 -10.17 42.72 -4.69
C CYS A 472 -9.77 42.77 -3.21
N THR A 473 -9.61 41.59 -2.62
CA THR A 473 -9.39 41.34 -1.20
C THR A 473 -8.04 40.69 -0.99
N LEU A 474 -7.29 41.14 0.02
CA LEU A 474 -5.94 40.64 0.29
C LEU A 474 -6.00 39.15 0.65
N TYR A 475 -5.06 38.36 0.13
CA TYR A 475 -4.95 36.95 0.50
C TYR A 475 -4.75 36.81 2.02
N TYR A 476 -5.44 35.83 2.61
CA TYR A 476 -5.38 35.46 4.01
C TYR A 476 -5.55 36.64 4.99
N SER A 477 -6.45 37.57 4.70
CA SER A 477 -6.65 38.78 5.51
C SER A 477 -8.00 38.85 6.24
N LEU A 478 -9.03 38.15 5.75
CA LEU A 478 -10.37 38.28 6.30
C LEU A 478 -10.47 37.63 7.69
N PRO A 479 -11.07 38.33 8.68
CA PRO A 479 -11.24 37.80 10.03
C PRO A 479 -12.32 36.71 10.07
N LEU A 480 -12.38 35.98 11.19
CA LEU A 480 -13.45 35.01 11.45
C LEU A 480 -14.83 35.68 11.35
N GLY A 481 -15.80 34.99 10.74
CA GLY A 481 -17.16 35.47 10.48
C GLY A 481 -17.32 36.32 9.24
N ALA A 482 -16.25 36.70 8.54
CA ALA A 482 -16.35 37.44 7.28
C ALA A 482 -16.85 36.55 6.15
N GLU A 483 -17.73 37.07 5.29
CA GLU A 483 -18.31 36.34 4.16
C GLU A 483 -17.32 36.13 3.01
N VAL A 484 -17.43 34.97 2.36
CA VAL A 484 -16.62 34.57 1.21
C VAL A 484 -17.44 33.82 0.15
N ASP A 485 -17.00 33.86 -1.11
CA ASP A 485 -17.62 33.15 -2.24
C ASP A 485 -16.75 32.04 -2.84
N GLN A 486 -15.43 32.16 -2.76
CA GLN A 486 -14.49 31.15 -3.26
C GLN A 486 -14.02 30.21 -2.15
N VAL A 487 -14.70 29.08 -2.03
CA VAL A 487 -14.38 28.01 -1.08
C VAL A 487 -14.29 26.69 -1.84
N ASP A 488 -13.22 25.93 -1.62
CA ASP A 488 -13.09 24.60 -2.23
C ASP A 488 -14.00 23.56 -1.54
N TYR A 489 -13.98 22.33 -2.06
CA TYR A 489 -14.81 21.24 -1.53
C TYR A 489 -14.57 20.93 -0.05
N TYR A 490 -13.36 21.19 0.47
CA TYR A 490 -12.98 20.89 1.84
C TYR A 490 -12.99 22.12 2.76
N GLY A 491 -13.42 23.28 2.27
CA GLY A 491 -13.52 24.50 3.06
C GLY A 491 -12.30 25.40 2.97
N TYR A 492 -11.29 25.09 2.15
CA TYR A 492 -10.17 26.00 1.96
C TYR A 492 -10.61 27.29 1.27
N SER A 493 -10.21 28.42 1.84
CA SER A 493 -10.44 29.74 1.27
C SER A 493 -9.18 30.59 1.38
N SER A 494 -8.71 31.08 0.22
CA SER A 494 -7.45 31.82 0.12
C SER A 494 -7.52 33.24 0.70
N VAL A 495 -8.71 33.77 0.99
CA VAL A 495 -8.90 35.11 1.57
C VAL A 495 -9.08 35.10 3.09
N CYS A 496 -9.45 33.95 3.69
CA CYS A 496 -9.61 33.81 5.13
C CYS A 496 -8.26 33.77 5.84
N ASN A 497 -8.13 34.50 6.96
CA ASN A 497 -6.88 34.56 7.73
C ASN A 497 -6.42 33.19 8.27
N SER A 498 -7.37 32.27 8.49
CA SER A 498 -7.15 30.88 8.90
C SER A 498 -6.93 29.93 7.71
N GLY A 499 -7.20 30.37 6.48
CA GLY A 499 -7.26 29.52 5.29
C GLY A 499 -8.54 28.69 5.17
N PHE A 500 -9.52 28.87 6.06
CA PHE A 500 -10.70 28.02 6.14
C PHE A 500 -12.02 28.82 6.22
N ALA A 501 -13.04 28.34 5.52
CA ALA A 501 -14.40 28.84 5.56
C ALA A 501 -15.42 27.69 5.58
N THR A 502 -16.55 27.93 6.23
CA THR A 502 -17.65 26.98 6.34
C THR A 502 -18.98 27.72 6.36
N ILE A 503 -20.10 27.02 6.19
CA ILE A 503 -21.44 27.62 6.33
C ILE A 503 -21.90 27.40 7.77
N PRO A 504 -22.00 28.46 8.60
CA PRO A 504 -22.51 28.33 9.95
C PRO A 504 -23.96 27.81 9.95
N GLN A 505 -24.34 27.12 11.03
CA GLN A 505 -25.68 26.56 11.14
C GLN A 505 -26.76 27.67 11.06
N GLY A 506 -27.64 27.57 10.06
CA GLY A 506 -28.72 28.54 9.83
C GLY A 506 -28.39 29.67 8.85
N GLU A 507 -27.16 29.74 8.34
CA GLU A 507 -26.73 30.70 7.33
C GLU A 507 -26.83 30.14 5.91
N GLN A 508 -26.73 31.02 4.92
CA GLN A 508 -26.73 30.67 3.48
C GLN A 508 -25.40 30.97 2.77
N SER A 509 -24.48 31.69 3.42
CA SER A 509 -23.19 32.09 2.87
C SER A 509 -22.03 31.43 3.61
N TYR A 510 -20.91 31.20 2.91
CA TYR A 510 -19.68 30.76 3.55
C TYR A 510 -19.08 31.92 4.35
N GLN A 511 -18.58 31.59 5.54
CA GLN A 511 -17.89 32.53 6.42
C GLN A 511 -16.55 31.97 6.85
N CYS A 512 -15.54 32.84 6.97
CA CYS A 512 -14.25 32.45 7.52
C CYS A 512 -14.41 31.87 8.92
N ALA A 513 -13.78 30.72 9.18
CA ALA A 513 -13.94 29.97 10.43
C ALA A 513 -12.58 29.51 10.98
N VAL A 514 -12.59 29.02 12.22
CA VAL A 514 -11.39 28.41 12.81
C VAL A 514 -11.05 27.17 11.99
N ALA A 515 -9.82 27.09 11.49
CA ALA A 515 -9.41 25.99 10.65
C ALA A 515 -9.31 24.68 11.47
N PRO A 516 -9.92 23.57 11.00
CA PRO A 516 -9.85 22.28 11.68
C PRO A 516 -8.42 21.72 11.68
N ILE A 517 -8.08 20.90 12.68
CA ILE A 517 -6.75 20.31 12.85
C ILE A 517 -6.90 18.79 12.94
N SER A 518 -6.01 18.05 12.28
CA SER A 518 -5.96 16.59 12.34
C SER A 518 -5.72 16.07 13.76
N SER A 519 -6.28 14.90 14.08
CA SER A 519 -6.04 14.23 15.38
C SER A 519 -4.64 13.61 15.50
N GLN A 520 -3.97 13.31 14.38
CA GLN A 520 -2.62 12.74 14.31
C GLN A 520 -1.86 13.26 13.08
N THR A 521 -0.52 13.23 13.12
CA THR A 521 0.36 13.83 12.10
C THR A 521 0.51 13.00 10.81
N ILE A 522 0.32 11.67 10.86
CA ILE A 522 0.23 10.80 9.68
C ILE A 522 -0.79 9.71 10.01
N THR A 523 -1.95 9.75 9.36
CA THR A 523 -3.02 8.77 9.60
C THR A 523 -3.25 7.95 8.33
N PRO A 524 -2.74 6.71 8.26
CA PRO A 524 -3.20 5.74 7.28
C PRO A 524 -4.71 5.54 7.41
N CYS A 525 -5.40 5.40 6.29
CA CYS A 525 -6.84 5.20 6.25
C CYS A 525 -7.21 4.21 5.14
N LEU A 526 -8.46 3.75 5.13
CA LEU A 526 -8.98 2.88 4.08
C LEU A 526 -9.33 3.70 2.84
N PRO A 527 -8.97 3.27 1.62
CA PRO A 527 -9.29 4.03 0.40
C PRO A 527 -10.81 4.29 0.30
N GLY A 528 -11.20 5.55 0.11
CA GLY A 528 -12.63 5.95 0.11
C GLY A 528 -13.29 5.98 1.49
N GLY A 529 -12.54 5.71 2.56
CA GLY A 529 -12.95 5.96 3.94
C GLY A 529 -12.93 7.44 4.29
N VAL A 530 -13.40 7.76 5.48
CA VAL A 530 -13.56 9.13 5.95
C VAL A 530 -12.52 9.45 7.02
N CYS A 531 -11.87 10.59 6.88
CA CYS A 531 -10.89 11.13 7.83
C CYS A 531 -11.52 12.29 8.59
N TYR A 532 -11.53 12.21 9.92
CA TYR A 532 -12.10 13.24 10.77
C TYR A 532 -11.02 14.14 11.37
N ASP A 533 -11.38 15.40 11.58
CA ASP A 533 -10.58 16.32 12.36
C ASP A 533 -10.59 15.92 13.85
N SER A 534 -9.76 16.59 14.66
CA SER A 534 -9.66 16.35 16.11
C SER A 534 -10.96 16.55 16.89
N THR A 535 -11.94 17.26 16.31
CA THR A 535 -13.25 17.51 16.91
C THR A 535 -14.38 16.62 16.35
N ASN A 536 -14.11 15.83 15.32
CA ASN A 536 -15.09 15.04 14.55
C ASN A 536 -16.22 15.86 13.92
N ASN A 537 -16.00 17.15 13.66
CA ASN A 537 -16.99 18.03 13.03
C ASN A 537 -16.76 18.18 11.53
N TYR A 538 -15.53 17.97 11.08
CA TYR A 538 -15.13 18.10 9.69
C TYR A 538 -14.52 16.80 9.19
N GLN A 539 -14.73 16.54 7.91
CA GLN A 539 -14.26 15.31 7.29
C GLN A 539 -13.62 15.57 5.92
N LYS A 540 -12.60 14.77 5.61
CA LYS A 540 -12.00 14.67 4.27
C LYS A 540 -12.02 13.22 3.81
N ASP A 541 -12.07 13.03 2.50
CA ASP A 541 -12.00 11.69 1.93
C ASP A 541 -10.56 11.17 1.99
N CYS A 542 -10.40 9.92 2.41
CA CYS A 542 -9.14 9.21 2.37
C CYS A 542 -8.68 9.02 0.92
N ALA A 543 -7.44 9.42 0.60
CA ALA A 543 -6.93 9.40 -0.76
C ALA A 543 -5.73 8.48 -0.92
N CYS A 544 -5.64 7.83 -2.10
CA CYS A 544 -4.53 6.97 -2.47
C CYS A 544 -3.23 7.74 -2.64
N GLY A 545 -2.13 7.19 -2.14
CA GLY A 545 -0.79 7.71 -2.40
C GLY A 545 -0.10 7.00 -3.57
N TYR A 546 1.02 7.56 -4.04
CA TYR A 546 1.88 6.94 -5.05
C TYR A 546 3.00 6.13 -4.39
N SER A 547 2.64 4.96 -3.86
CA SER A 547 3.61 4.11 -3.14
C SER A 547 3.60 2.68 -3.66
N GLU A 548 4.70 1.96 -3.45
CA GLU A 548 4.89 0.54 -3.80
C GLU A 548 3.88 -0.42 -3.14
N TYR A 549 3.10 0.07 -2.18
CA TYR A 549 2.23 -0.75 -1.35
C TYR A 549 0.77 -0.34 -1.44
N GLY A 550 0.40 0.61 -2.32
CA GLY A 550 -1.01 0.96 -2.49
C GLY A 550 -1.68 1.44 -1.19
N TYR A 551 -0.95 2.19 -0.35
CA TYR A 551 -1.54 2.83 0.83
C TYR A 551 -2.31 4.09 0.47
N SER A 552 -3.27 4.41 1.33
CA SER A 552 -4.01 5.67 1.35
C SER A 552 -3.84 6.38 2.69
N TYR A 553 -3.92 7.71 2.64
CA TYR A 553 -3.68 8.58 3.79
C TYR A 553 -4.74 9.65 3.89
N CYS A 554 -5.01 10.07 5.12
CA CYS A 554 -5.87 11.21 5.38
C CYS A 554 -5.16 12.48 4.89
N PRO A 555 -5.81 13.30 4.04
CA PRO A 555 -5.30 14.62 3.74
C PRO A 555 -5.25 15.49 5.00
N PRO A 556 -4.27 16.40 5.13
CA PRO A 556 -4.21 17.33 6.24
C PRO A 556 -5.41 18.28 6.19
N PHE A 557 -5.86 18.70 7.36
CA PHE A 557 -6.86 19.75 7.50
C PHE A 557 -6.21 21.13 7.40
N GLU A 558 -7.02 22.15 7.15
CA GLU A 558 -6.57 23.51 6.85
C GLU A 558 -5.78 24.12 8.02
N GLY A 559 -6.06 23.71 9.26
CA GLY A 559 -5.37 24.16 10.46
C GLY A 559 -4.05 23.43 10.73
N ASP A 560 -3.72 22.40 9.95
CA ASP A 560 -2.45 21.68 10.10
C ASP A 560 -1.26 22.54 9.67
N SER A 561 -0.09 22.21 10.22
CA SER A 561 1.12 23.02 10.13
C SER A 561 1.53 23.35 8.70
N TYR A 562 1.33 22.45 7.73
CA TYR A 562 1.71 22.68 6.34
C TYR A 562 0.97 23.89 5.75
N LEU A 563 -0.37 23.91 5.79
CA LEU A 563 -1.10 25.06 5.25
C LEU A 563 -0.84 26.34 6.07
N GLN A 564 -0.78 26.24 7.41
CA GLN A 564 -0.52 27.40 8.25
C GLN A 564 0.87 28.01 8.01
N ASN A 565 1.90 27.19 7.77
CA ASN A 565 3.22 27.64 7.36
C ASN A 565 3.18 28.31 5.98
N ALA A 566 2.46 27.72 5.02
CA ALA A 566 2.29 28.33 3.70
C ALA A 566 1.62 29.72 3.82
N ILE A 567 0.53 29.84 4.59
CA ILE A 567 -0.17 31.11 4.84
C ILE A 567 0.79 32.14 5.46
N SER A 568 1.59 31.72 6.44
CA SER A 568 2.59 32.60 7.07
C SER A 568 3.61 33.12 6.07
N SER A 569 4.19 32.24 5.25
CA SER A 569 5.15 32.62 4.21
C SER A 569 4.52 33.52 3.15
N TRP A 570 3.27 33.26 2.76
CA TRP A 570 2.55 34.13 1.81
C TRP A 570 2.31 35.52 2.37
N LYS A 571 1.97 35.67 3.66
CA LYS A 571 1.81 36.99 4.29
C LYS A 571 3.09 37.81 4.25
N SER A 572 4.25 37.16 4.37
CA SER A 572 5.56 37.80 4.17
C SER A 572 5.77 38.21 2.71
N LEU A 573 5.40 37.36 1.75
CA LEU A 573 5.47 37.67 0.32
C LEU A 573 4.49 38.78 -0.10
N ALA A 574 3.32 38.87 0.53
CA ALA A 574 2.30 39.86 0.20
C ALA A 574 2.75 41.31 0.49
N GLN A 575 3.83 41.49 1.26
CA GLN A 575 4.46 42.80 1.49
C GLN A 575 5.49 43.14 0.39
N ALA A 576 5.88 42.16 -0.41
CA ALA A 576 6.85 42.32 -1.48
C ALA A 576 6.22 43.00 -2.71
N LYS A 577 6.94 43.95 -3.31
CA LYS A 577 6.57 44.58 -4.58
C LYS A 577 7.07 43.73 -5.76
N VAL A 578 6.49 42.54 -5.91
CA VAL A 578 6.86 41.57 -6.95
C VAL A 578 6.06 41.83 -8.22
N ASN A 579 6.76 42.06 -9.33
CA ASN A 579 6.17 42.32 -10.65
C ASN A 579 6.05 41.01 -11.45
N CYS A 580 5.07 40.19 -11.09
CA CYS A 580 4.60 39.05 -11.92
C CYS A 580 3.42 39.46 -12.79
N ASN A 581 3.19 38.72 -13.88
CA ASN A 581 1.86 38.61 -14.46
C ASN A 581 0.93 37.89 -13.45
N THR A 582 -0.36 38.24 -13.42
CA THR A 582 -1.32 37.66 -12.47
C THR A 582 -1.53 36.17 -12.64
N PHE A 583 -1.35 35.63 -13.85
CA PHE A 583 -1.40 34.20 -14.11
C PHE A 583 -0.18 33.47 -13.51
N SER A 584 1.02 34.05 -13.61
CA SER A 584 2.26 33.44 -13.11
C SER A 584 2.65 33.87 -11.70
N ARG A 585 1.78 34.58 -10.96
CA ARG A 585 2.09 35.14 -9.63
C ARG A 585 2.40 34.12 -8.53
N LYS A 586 2.10 32.84 -8.75
CA LYS A 586 2.44 31.70 -7.88
C LYS A 586 3.49 30.79 -8.51
N SER A 587 4.15 31.21 -9.60
CA SER A 587 5.20 30.47 -10.28
C SER A 587 6.58 30.81 -9.71
N VAL A 588 7.42 29.79 -9.52
CA VAL A 588 8.83 29.96 -9.14
C VAL A 588 9.57 30.89 -10.10
N ASN A 589 9.26 30.82 -11.39
CA ASN A 589 9.94 31.62 -12.40
C ASN A 589 9.76 33.12 -12.18
N CYS A 590 8.64 33.56 -11.60
CA CYS A 590 8.48 34.98 -11.27
C CYS A 590 9.41 35.43 -10.13
N TYR A 591 9.61 34.58 -9.12
CA TYR A 591 10.36 34.92 -7.91
C TYR A 591 11.87 34.74 -8.06
N MET A 592 12.36 34.01 -9.08
CA MET A 592 13.79 33.76 -9.30
C MET A 592 14.67 35.03 -9.40
N LYS A 593 14.10 36.19 -9.77
CA LYS A 593 14.83 37.47 -9.83
C LYS A 593 14.77 38.29 -8.53
N TYR A 594 14.03 37.81 -7.54
CA TYR A 594 13.75 38.48 -6.27
C TYR A 594 14.37 37.70 -5.10
N SER A 595 15.71 37.76 -5.04
CA SER A 595 16.50 36.97 -4.10
C SER A 595 16.05 37.08 -2.63
N ASP A 596 15.65 38.28 -2.21
CA ASP A 596 15.21 38.57 -0.83
C ASP A 596 13.88 37.89 -0.45
N TYR A 597 13.11 37.45 -1.45
CA TYR A 597 11.79 36.84 -1.26
C TYR A 597 11.75 35.38 -1.71
N LEU A 598 12.82 34.88 -2.34
CA LEU A 598 12.86 33.55 -2.94
C LEU A 598 12.72 32.44 -1.89
N ASP A 599 13.36 32.58 -0.72
CA ASP A 599 13.22 31.62 0.38
C ASP A 599 11.79 31.56 0.91
N ASN A 600 11.15 32.72 1.14
CA ASN A 600 9.75 32.78 1.53
C ASN A 600 8.82 32.17 0.47
N PHE A 601 9.17 32.34 -0.82
CA PHE A 601 8.43 31.73 -1.92
C PHE A 601 8.58 30.21 -1.92
N TYR A 602 9.81 29.69 -1.75
CA TYR A 602 10.03 28.25 -1.62
C TYR A 602 9.29 27.67 -0.41
N ASP A 603 9.32 28.36 0.74
CA ASP A 603 8.56 27.95 1.92
C ASP A 603 7.06 27.91 1.64
N TYR A 604 6.51 28.92 0.96
CA TYR A 604 5.12 28.94 0.56
C TYR A 604 4.77 27.77 -0.35
N ILE A 605 5.44 27.64 -1.49
CA ILE A 605 5.05 26.68 -2.53
C ILE A 605 5.26 25.24 -2.06
N LEU A 606 6.35 24.95 -1.33
CA LEU A 606 6.59 23.60 -0.81
C LEU A 606 5.55 23.21 0.23
N ASN A 607 5.27 24.08 1.21
CA ASN A 607 4.25 23.76 2.22
C ASN A 607 2.85 23.66 1.62
N PHE A 608 2.51 24.52 0.66
CA PHE A 608 1.21 24.51 0.01
C PHE A 608 1.03 23.27 -0.88
N THR A 609 2.02 22.94 -1.71
CA THR A 609 2.01 21.72 -2.52
C THR A 609 1.99 20.47 -1.64
N TYR A 610 2.75 20.46 -0.53
CA TYR A 610 2.71 19.34 0.41
C TYR A 610 1.32 19.19 1.05
N TYR A 611 0.66 20.29 1.42
CA TYR A 611 -0.71 20.27 1.91
C TYR A 611 -1.68 19.68 0.87
N GLN A 612 -1.62 20.14 -0.38
CA GLN A 612 -2.53 19.70 -1.44
C GLN A 612 -2.29 18.26 -1.89
N GLN A 613 -1.03 17.86 -2.00
CA GLN A 613 -0.61 16.56 -2.52
C GLN A 613 -0.15 15.61 -1.41
N TYR A 614 -0.54 15.88 -0.16
CA TYR A 614 -0.03 15.15 1.00
C TYR A 614 -0.09 13.63 0.82
N PRO A 615 -1.22 13.00 0.44
CA PRO A 615 -1.28 11.55 0.29
C PRO A 615 -0.37 11.06 -0.84
N LEU A 616 -0.26 11.83 -1.92
CA LEU A 616 0.54 11.53 -3.10
C LEU A 616 2.04 11.56 -2.82
N LEU A 617 2.49 12.35 -1.84
CA LEU A 617 3.91 12.51 -1.49
C LEU A 617 4.40 11.52 -0.41
N GLN A 618 3.48 10.79 0.23
CA GLN A 618 3.84 9.85 1.29
C GLN A 618 4.51 8.59 0.72
N PHE A 619 5.76 8.36 1.14
CA PHE A 619 6.54 7.17 0.80
C PHE A 619 6.63 6.92 -0.71
N ASN A 620 6.91 7.98 -1.49
CA ASN A 620 7.22 7.85 -2.90
C ASN A 620 8.60 7.19 -3.07
N PRO A 621 8.71 6.12 -3.86
CA PRO A 621 10.01 5.64 -4.28
C PRO A 621 10.63 6.62 -5.30
N ASP A 622 11.95 6.62 -5.47
CA ASP A 622 12.66 7.67 -6.21
C ASP A 622 12.21 7.82 -7.68
N CYS A 623 11.87 6.72 -8.33
CA CYS A 623 11.32 6.77 -9.69
C CYS A 623 9.95 7.49 -9.75
N VAL A 624 9.10 7.33 -8.73
CA VAL A 624 7.82 8.06 -8.62
C VAL A 624 8.09 9.54 -8.39
N LYS A 625 9.09 9.88 -7.54
CA LYS A 625 9.51 11.27 -7.33
C LYS A 625 9.89 11.94 -8.64
N SER A 626 10.60 11.25 -9.53
CA SER A 626 11.04 11.81 -10.81
C SER A 626 9.94 12.00 -11.87
N ILE A 627 8.79 11.32 -11.72
CA ILE A 627 7.73 11.32 -12.74
C ILE A 627 6.42 11.93 -12.22
N TYR A 628 5.87 11.40 -11.14
CA TYR A 628 4.54 11.78 -10.66
C TYR A 628 4.54 12.99 -9.73
N THR A 629 5.62 13.18 -8.96
CA THR A 629 5.72 14.25 -7.94
C THR A 629 6.96 15.12 -8.15
N SER A 630 7.48 15.15 -9.38
CA SER A 630 8.75 15.78 -9.76
C SER A 630 8.80 17.27 -9.47
N GLU A 631 7.69 17.98 -9.63
CA GLU A 631 7.59 19.40 -9.33
C GLU A 631 7.94 19.68 -7.86
N TYR A 632 7.37 18.94 -6.91
CA TYR A 632 7.63 19.12 -5.49
C TYR A 632 9.09 18.83 -5.14
N TRP A 633 9.62 17.68 -5.57
CA TRP A 633 10.98 17.25 -5.22
C TRP A 633 12.05 18.14 -5.88
N THR A 634 11.83 18.56 -7.12
CA THR A 634 12.73 19.50 -7.81
C THR A 634 12.78 20.86 -7.11
N LEU A 635 11.62 21.38 -6.66
CA LEU A 635 11.59 22.63 -5.90
C LEU A 635 12.30 22.50 -4.55
N LEU A 636 12.15 21.35 -3.88
CA LEU A 636 12.80 21.09 -2.60
C LEU A 636 14.33 21.05 -2.75
N GLU A 637 14.83 20.37 -3.78
CA GLU A 637 16.26 20.34 -4.10
C GLU A 637 16.81 21.73 -4.44
N ARG A 638 16.09 22.50 -5.27
CA ARG A 638 16.49 23.87 -5.62
C ARG A 638 16.60 24.77 -4.39
N LYS A 639 15.63 24.70 -3.48
CA LYS A 639 15.70 25.43 -2.21
C LYS A 639 17.00 25.10 -1.46
N HIS A 640 17.36 23.83 -1.35
CA HIS A 640 18.61 23.42 -0.69
C HIS A 640 19.86 23.98 -1.39
N VAL A 641 19.91 23.93 -2.72
CA VAL A 641 21.02 24.47 -3.51
C VAL A 641 21.13 25.98 -3.34
N ASP A 642 20.03 26.72 -3.51
CA ASP A 642 20.00 28.17 -3.40
C ASP A 642 20.38 28.64 -1.97
N SER A 643 19.83 28.01 -0.92
CA SER A 643 20.22 28.29 0.46
C SER A 643 21.70 27.98 0.74
N SER A 644 22.26 26.92 0.13
CA SER A 644 23.69 26.56 0.31
C SER A 644 24.66 27.51 -0.42
N ALA A 645 24.29 28.01 -1.59
CA ALA A 645 25.05 29.02 -2.32
C ALA A 645 25.14 30.35 -1.54
N TYR A 646 24.09 30.69 -0.81
CA TYR A 646 24.07 31.82 0.13
C TYR A 646 25.07 31.67 1.27
N ILE A 647 25.19 30.48 1.86
CA ILE A 647 26.15 30.20 2.94
C ILE A 647 27.59 30.30 2.42
N ALA A 648 27.87 29.83 1.20
CA ALA A 648 29.18 29.93 0.57
C ALA A 648 29.58 31.39 0.26
N PHE A 649 28.65 32.22 -0.22
CA PHE A 649 28.89 33.65 -0.44
C PHE A 649 29.06 34.44 0.86
N ALA A 650 28.26 34.15 1.89
CA ALA A 650 28.37 34.80 3.19
C ALA A 650 29.70 34.48 3.90
N SER A 651 30.19 33.25 3.77
CA SER A 651 31.50 32.85 4.32
C SER A 651 32.68 33.47 3.56
N LEU A 652 32.58 33.68 2.25
CA LEU A 652 33.57 34.45 1.47
C LEU A 652 33.58 35.94 1.82
N LEU A 653 32.42 36.55 2.10
CA LEU A 653 32.32 37.94 2.58
C LEU A 653 32.87 38.11 3.99
N PHE A 654 32.61 37.16 4.90
CA PHE A 654 33.24 37.16 6.23
C PHE A 654 34.76 36.96 6.16
N ALA A 655 35.26 36.15 5.24
CA ALA A 655 36.69 36.00 5.01
C ALA A 655 37.33 37.29 4.45
N PHE A 656 36.62 38.08 3.63
CA PHE A 656 37.09 39.36 3.09
C PHE A 656 37.05 40.53 4.10
N ILE A 657 36.15 40.48 5.08
CA ILE A 657 36.05 41.46 6.18
C ILE A 657 37.06 41.17 7.29
N LEU A 658 37.55 39.93 7.41
CA LEU A 658 38.60 39.55 8.35
C LEU A 658 40.02 39.69 7.79
N THR A 659 40.17 39.98 6.48
CA THR A 659 41.47 40.18 5.81
C THR A 659 41.72 41.60 5.31
N ASN A 660 40.81 42.55 5.61
CA ASN A 660 41.03 44.00 5.53
C ASN A 660 40.81 44.61 6.92
#